data_AF-I4Z4L1-F1
#
_entry.id   AF-I4Z4L1-F1
#
_cell.length_a   1.000
_cell.length_b   1.000
_cell.length_c   1.000
_cell.angle_alpha   90.00
_cell.angle_beta   90.00
_cell.angle_gamma   90.00
#
_symmetry.space_group_name_H-M   'P 1'
#
loop_
_entity.id
_entity.type
_entity.pdbx_description
1 polymer ?
#
loop_
_entity_poly.entity_id
_entity_poly.type
_entity_poly.pdbx_seq_one_letter_code
_entity_poly.pdbx_strand_id
1 'polypeptide(L)'
;MAHQVFPTRLNLDSQIHYHSGGPPPVDALTLPPGKLYRLRRGRDAFPNGMDSTEQEVLNDPLATLLLRRGIFPLTMGELDAALAADGTLPHRLSFVVAEGGTIPFNEAPALQRGFRFVIAYGQEEGVADLFVSTAAPFDSANQFLQVLGWDAAAGAFQFYERRNGSWFWAGSSWDSLEEDMRGKGPFDSHVNGSMVMKELRAPWLHWSSQSHTIPAETMAPDDPLAADPFFTDAKGGETLEKLVVDGIDRWTSARLALAVGADGTIAQPDRLMRHLLTTTTVNIACSPDTSVGPPGAPIRIPRSFFFNTRCLVDLLGLHPQVERPQVSRERYLASAKRLGLHLVDSKQGFRRDGDVLFAWAVPEPAFEDIDVLAHLLRRGVLSQRFACALLMVDFPNPVGSKSRETLMRHVPGGVAASGPGLENLMMKSLEAAAAEDPSSPEAEFLVHWGADDSTWRDAAAGRISTFMAAVAERLADDAGLDDLMRLAESRRREFRRRPLSEFGLTLPRLATVAPDAPLLLLKADGRVTGSISNSEGNPAMAFNFDPPGHLEDLDAAGRQRWHGIISRIFDRAREGSPQDNDGPRLQFFNPASTAAGADAVEEDIEWSAFPRQVEIDSGSDEERWSVADGSRDVQDEYCEWSVERQDGNIVRVFFTCEGPEYWELLAESNFDLVVDLYRRHVNPGVMPDDLRDGAGNYRPRNKWNNSTTRGAMHLVQRANTLGAEIQLAAGASIVRARPDGTVLTGTRELIDCSGYGERERHSDPTIGAKVNAHARARSDVTLANPVGLYFARVDFAAWETPDGSDPAGLWRFTRGKNGKFVRAVVEAPAGAGFTLSQVNINNRPLRFGAQIVDTITMKLTAVATRIGQSMVQPTVGCRGQIGAGAGMGAPLSSEERLVERWLRGTR
;
A
#
# COMPACT_ATOMS: atom_id res chain seq x y z
N MET A 1 -16.65 35.47 -4.22
CA MET A 1 -17.26 34.14 -4.33
C MET A 1 -16.13 33.12 -4.22
N ALA A 2 -16.09 32.34 -3.15
CA ALA A 2 -15.12 31.24 -3.08
C ALA A 2 -15.70 30.10 -3.92
N HIS A 3 -15.18 29.90 -5.13
CA HIS A 3 -15.49 28.71 -5.92
C HIS A 3 -15.22 27.48 -5.03
N GLN A 4 -16.18 26.56 -4.89
CA GLN A 4 -15.90 25.26 -4.28
C GLN A 4 -14.92 24.54 -5.21
N VAL A 5 -13.63 24.62 -4.90
CA VAL A 5 -12.57 23.97 -5.67
C VAL A 5 -12.67 22.49 -5.39
N PHE A 6 -13.21 21.75 -6.34
CA PHE A 6 -13.40 20.33 -6.18
C PHE A 6 -12.05 19.62 -6.31
N PRO A 7 -11.65 18.77 -5.34
CA PRO A 7 -10.58 17.80 -5.57
C PRO A 7 -11.14 16.69 -6.46
N THR A 8 -11.29 16.94 -7.75
CA THR A 8 -11.31 15.85 -8.72
C THR A 8 -9.89 15.51 -9.09
N ARG A 9 -9.67 14.35 -9.72
CA ARG A 9 -8.31 13.93 -10.10
C ARG A 9 -7.54 14.93 -10.96
N LEU A 10 -8.23 15.90 -11.58
CA LEU A 10 -7.60 17.09 -12.17
C LEU A 10 -6.64 17.79 -11.20
N ASN A 11 -6.94 17.82 -9.90
CA ASN A 11 -6.06 18.38 -8.86
C ASN A 11 -4.98 17.39 -8.35
N LEU A 12 -5.18 16.08 -8.44
CA LEU A 12 -4.16 15.09 -8.07
C LEU A 12 -3.11 14.90 -9.17
N ASP A 13 -3.51 14.96 -10.45
CA ASP A 13 -2.60 14.98 -11.61
C ASP A 13 -1.74 16.27 -11.60
N SER A 14 -2.25 17.40 -11.07
CA SER A 14 -1.49 18.65 -10.88
C SER A 14 -0.48 18.64 -9.72
N GLN A 15 -0.62 17.70 -8.76
CA GLN A 15 0.27 17.57 -7.58
C GLN A 15 1.31 16.46 -7.71
N ILE A 16 1.31 15.71 -8.82
CA ILE A 16 2.47 14.90 -9.19
C ILE A 16 3.54 15.88 -9.67
N HIS A 17 4.51 16.19 -8.81
CA HIS A 17 5.76 16.82 -9.23
C HIS A 17 6.41 15.94 -10.31
N TYR A 18 6.24 16.33 -11.56
CA TYR A 18 7.07 15.88 -12.66
C TYR A 18 8.51 16.31 -12.34
N HIS A 19 9.38 15.33 -12.10
CA HIS A 19 10.81 15.59 -12.11
C HIS A 19 11.19 16.25 -13.43
N SER A 20 11.98 17.31 -13.34
CA SER A 20 12.63 17.99 -14.46
C SER A 20 13.34 16.96 -15.37
N GLY A 21 12.69 16.63 -16.50
CA GLY A 21 13.16 15.65 -17.47
C GLY A 21 12.08 14.71 -18.05
N GLY A 22 10.90 14.61 -17.43
CA GLY A 22 9.76 13.88 -18.00
C GLY A 22 8.96 14.71 -19.03
N PRO A 23 8.29 14.08 -20.01
CA PRO A 23 7.35 14.78 -20.88
C PRO A 23 6.21 15.40 -20.07
N PRO A 24 5.63 16.52 -20.56
CA PRO A 24 4.73 17.36 -19.77
C PRO A 24 3.49 16.61 -19.25
N PRO A 25 2.90 17.05 -18.12
CA PRO A 25 1.60 16.58 -17.66
C PRO A 25 0.57 16.59 -18.78
N VAL A 26 -0.40 15.66 -18.77
CA VAL A 26 -1.50 15.68 -19.75
C VAL A 26 -2.26 17.02 -19.71
N ASP A 27 -2.35 17.63 -18.53
CA ASP A 27 -2.94 18.96 -18.34
C ASP A 27 -2.09 20.12 -18.92
N ALA A 28 -0.83 19.85 -19.25
CA ALA A 28 0.08 20.77 -19.94
C ALA A 28 0.21 20.46 -21.45
N LEU A 29 -0.45 19.41 -21.95
CA LEU A 29 -0.49 19.09 -23.39
C LEU A 29 -1.63 19.85 -24.06
N THR A 30 -1.29 20.73 -25.00
CA THR A 30 -2.26 21.35 -25.92
C THR A 30 -2.65 20.33 -26.99
N LEU A 31 -3.82 19.69 -26.84
CA LEU A 31 -4.37 18.77 -27.82
C LEU A 31 -5.31 19.49 -28.79
N PRO A 32 -5.31 19.15 -30.09
CA PRO A 32 -6.31 19.65 -31.01
C PRO A 32 -7.75 19.46 -30.49
N PRO A 33 -8.57 20.53 -30.42
CA PRO A 33 -9.96 20.42 -30.00
C PRO A 33 -10.79 19.67 -31.05
N GLY A 34 -11.98 19.22 -30.67
CA GLY A 34 -12.92 18.57 -31.60
C GLY A 34 -12.48 17.16 -32.03
N LYS A 35 -11.73 16.45 -31.17
CA LYS A 35 -11.32 15.07 -31.39
C LYS A 35 -11.53 14.24 -30.13
N LEU A 36 -11.77 12.93 -30.33
CA LEU A 36 -11.74 11.94 -29.25
C LEU A 36 -10.33 11.37 -29.13
N TYR A 37 -9.82 11.32 -27.91
CA TYR A 37 -8.54 10.71 -27.57
C TYR A 37 -8.74 9.42 -26.79
N ARG A 38 -7.80 8.49 -26.88
CA ARG A 38 -7.67 7.32 -26.00
C ARG A 38 -6.58 7.58 -24.98
N LEU A 39 -6.88 7.32 -23.71
CA LEU A 39 -5.90 7.30 -22.63
C LEU A 39 -6.25 6.22 -21.59
N ARG A 40 -5.85 4.98 -21.87
CA ARG A 40 -6.01 3.85 -20.95
C ARG A 40 -4.86 3.80 -19.95
N ARG A 41 -5.11 4.29 -18.73
CA ARG A 41 -4.11 4.35 -17.65
C ARG A 41 -3.64 2.95 -17.27
N GLY A 42 -2.42 2.59 -17.69
CA GLY A 42 -1.87 1.24 -17.54
C GLY A 42 -1.28 0.71 -18.84
N ARG A 43 -1.82 1.15 -19.99
CA ARG A 43 -1.38 0.75 -21.34
C ARG A 43 -0.85 1.92 -22.18
N ASP A 44 -1.52 3.06 -22.11
CA ASP A 44 -1.17 4.23 -22.91
C ASP A 44 -0.29 5.18 -22.10
N ALA A 45 0.91 5.47 -22.59
CA ALA A 45 1.82 6.44 -21.98
C ALA A 45 1.40 7.91 -22.26
N PHE A 46 0.68 8.14 -23.37
CA PHE A 46 0.23 9.45 -23.82
C PHE A 46 -1.18 9.36 -24.42
N PRO A 47 -1.93 10.48 -24.47
CA PRO A 47 -3.16 10.56 -25.24
C PRO A 47 -2.93 10.27 -26.72
N ASN A 48 -3.65 9.31 -27.27
CA ASN A 48 -3.62 9.00 -28.70
C ASN A 48 -4.93 9.45 -29.35
N GLY A 49 -4.87 10.22 -30.44
CA GLY A 49 -6.10 10.58 -31.15
C GLY A 49 -6.72 9.32 -31.77
N MET A 50 -8.01 9.09 -31.54
CA MET A 50 -8.71 7.94 -32.11
C MET A 50 -9.15 8.23 -33.53
N ASP A 51 -8.80 7.36 -34.48
CA ASP A 51 -9.31 7.45 -35.85
C ASP A 51 -10.77 6.96 -35.95
N SER A 52 -11.39 7.08 -37.14
CA SER A 52 -12.80 6.67 -37.32
C SER A 52 -13.02 5.18 -37.06
N THR A 53 -12.06 4.32 -37.41
CA THR A 53 -12.15 2.87 -37.21
C THR A 53 -12.08 2.53 -35.72
N GLU A 54 -11.17 3.18 -34.99
CA GLU A 54 -11.08 3.04 -33.54
C GLU A 54 -12.33 3.58 -32.83
N GLN A 55 -12.98 4.61 -33.36
CA GLN A 55 -14.22 5.15 -32.79
C GLN A 55 -15.45 4.29 -33.11
N GLU A 56 -15.47 3.56 -34.23
CA GLU A 56 -16.58 2.69 -34.64
C GLU A 56 -16.83 1.53 -33.67
N VAL A 57 -15.82 1.13 -32.89
CA VAL A 57 -15.98 0.10 -31.86
C VAL A 57 -16.74 0.60 -30.61
N LEU A 58 -16.90 1.92 -30.46
CA LEU A 58 -17.65 2.54 -29.35
C LEU A 58 -19.12 2.72 -29.75
N ASN A 59 -20.00 1.94 -29.13
CA ASN A 59 -21.43 1.89 -29.46
C ASN A 59 -22.34 2.33 -28.32
N ASP A 60 -21.78 2.90 -27.25
CA ASP A 60 -22.57 3.53 -26.19
C ASP A 60 -23.20 4.87 -26.64
N PRO A 61 -24.18 5.40 -25.89
CA PRO A 61 -24.88 6.61 -26.30
C PRO A 61 -24.02 7.88 -26.41
N LEU A 62 -22.97 8.07 -25.59
CA LEU A 62 -22.11 9.26 -25.72
C LEU A 62 -21.39 9.24 -27.07
N ALA A 63 -20.83 8.08 -27.43
CA ALA A 63 -20.10 7.92 -28.68
C ALA A 63 -21.02 8.07 -29.90
N THR A 64 -22.14 7.35 -29.93
CA THR A 64 -23.01 7.22 -31.12
C THR A 64 -23.87 8.46 -31.38
N LEU A 65 -24.35 9.12 -30.32
CA LEU A 65 -25.22 10.28 -30.44
C LEU A 65 -24.42 11.57 -30.62
N LEU A 66 -23.22 11.66 -30.03
CA LEU A 66 -22.44 12.91 -29.99
C LEU A 66 -21.04 12.79 -30.62
N LEU A 67 -20.12 12.06 -29.98
CA LEU A 67 -18.68 12.17 -30.30
C LEU A 67 -18.35 11.75 -31.74
N ARG A 68 -18.94 10.66 -32.23
CA ARG A 68 -18.78 10.17 -33.61
C ARG A 68 -19.40 11.10 -34.66
N ARG A 69 -20.30 12.00 -34.24
CA ARG A 69 -20.93 13.03 -35.09
C ARG A 69 -20.18 14.36 -35.04
N GLY A 70 -19.03 14.40 -34.36
CA GLY A 70 -18.22 15.61 -34.22
C GLY A 70 -18.74 16.60 -33.18
N ILE A 71 -19.63 16.18 -32.28
CA ILE A 71 -20.20 17.02 -31.22
C ILE A 71 -19.44 16.74 -29.92
N PHE A 72 -18.71 17.74 -29.42
CA PHE A 72 -17.83 17.63 -28.25
C PHE A 72 -18.21 18.66 -27.16
N PRO A 73 -19.25 18.40 -26.36
CA PRO A 73 -19.69 19.33 -25.33
C PRO A 73 -18.62 19.48 -24.25
N LEU A 74 -18.35 20.71 -23.81
CA LEU A 74 -17.33 21.04 -22.83
C LEU A 74 -17.88 21.27 -21.43
N THR A 75 -19.18 21.53 -21.33
CA THR A 75 -19.89 21.79 -20.07
C THR A 75 -21.03 20.78 -19.89
N MET A 76 -21.55 20.67 -18.67
CA MET A 76 -22.73 19.84 -18.41
C MET A 76 -23.96 20.41 -19.13
N GLY A 77 -24.12 21.74 -19.17
CA GLY A 77 -25.21 22.39 -19.89
C GLY A 77 -25.17 22.11 -21.40
N GLU A 78 -23.99 22.14 -22.02
CA GLU A 78 -23.82 21.78 -23.44
C GLU A 78 -24.11 20.31 -23.71
N LEU A 79 -23.67 19.41 -22.82
CA LEU A 79 -23.94 17.97 -22.94
C LEU A 79 -25.43 17.68 -22.85
N ASP A 80 -26.12 18.26 -21.86
CA ASP A 80 -27.56 18.10 -21.67
C ASP A 80 -28.35 18.61 -22.87
N ALA A 81 -28.02 19.82 -23.36
CA ALA A 81 -28.67 20.39 -24.53
C ALA A 81 -28.45 19.56 -25.81
N ALA A 82 -27.25 19.02 -26.01
CA ALA A 82 -26.93 18.18 -27.16
C ALA A 82 -27.69 16.85 -27.15
N LEU A 83 -27.80 16.20 -25.98
CA LEU A 83 -28.59 14.98 -25.82
C LEU A 83 -30.09 15.24 -26.00
N ALA A 84 -30.61 16.35 -25.45
CA ALA A 84 -31.99 16.74 -25.61
C ALA A 84 -32.35 17.07 -27.07
N ALA A 85 -31.43 17.70 -27.83
CA ALA A 85 -31.63 18.01 -29.24
C ALA A 85 -31.67 16.78 -30.15
N ASP A 86 -30.90 15.73 -29.80
CA ASP A 86 -30.98 14.44 -30.50
C ASP A 86 -32.27 13.69 -30.17
N GLY A 87 -32.72 13.72 -28.91
CA GLY A 87 -34.02 13.21 -28.48
C GLY A 87 -34.10 11.68 -28.27
N THR A 88 -33.01 10.94 -28.50
CA THR A 88 -32.99 9.47 -28.30
C THR A 88 -33.07 9.07 -26.82
N LEU A 89 -32.59 9.91 -25.89
CA LEU A 89 -32.62 9.66 -24.45
C LEU A 89 -33.51 10.69 -23.72
N PRO A 90 -34.85 10.64 -23.88
CA PRO A 90 -35.74 11.68 -23.39
C PRO A 90 -35.91 11.68 -21.86
N HIS A 91 -35.55 10.58 -21.18
CA HIS A 91 -35.71 10.46 -19.73
C HIS A 91 -34.42 10.87 -19.02
N ARG A 92 -34.40 12.09 -18.48
CA ARG A 92 -33.30 12.64 -17.69
C ARG A 92 -33.66 12.67 -16.20
N LEU A 93 -32.78 12.14 -15.36
CA LEU A 93 -32.85 12.25 -13.90
C LEU A 93 -31.57 12.88 -13.36
N SER A 94 -31.70 13.76 -12.36
CA SER A 94 -30.58 14.32 -11.62
C SER A 94 -30.59 13.80 -10.18
N PHE A 95 -29.42 13.62 -9.58
CA PHE A 95 -29.24 13.18 -8.20
C PHE A 95 -28.11 13.99 -7.58
N VAL A 96 -28.24 14.34 -6.29
CA VAL A 96 -27.25 15.14 -5.57
C VAL A 96 -26.75 14.41 -4.32
N VAL A 97 -25.43 14.43 -4.13
CA VAL A 97 -24.72 13.90 -2.97
C VAL A 97 -23.79 14.96 -2.41
N ALA A 98 -23.71 15.05 -1.09
CA ALA A 98 -22.74 15.92 -0.41
C ALA A 98 -22.43 15.36 0.98
N GLU A 99 -21.18 14.97 1.23
CA GLU A 99 -20.73 14.43 2.51
C GLU A 99 -20.81 15.47 3.65
N GLY A 100 -20.72 16.77 3.31
CA GLY A 100 -21.01 17.90 4.21
C GLY A 100 -22.44 18.44 4.09
N GLY A 101 -23.32 17.76 3.34
CA GLY A 101 -24.64 18.24 2.92
C GLY A 101 -25.64 18.51 4.06
N THR A 102 -25.33 17.99 5.24
CA THR A 102 -26.14 18.11 6.46
C THR A 102 -25.61 19.16 7.44
N ILE A 103 -24.54 19.89 7.06
CA ILE A 103 -23.91 20.94 7.85
C ILE A 103 -24.38 22.30 7.32
N PRO A 104 -25.25 23.05 8.04
CA PRO A 104 -25.72 24.35 7.59
C PRO A 104 -24.59 25.32 7.23
N PHE A 105 -24.79 26.18 6.23
CA PHE A 105 -23.79 27.14 5.78
C PHE A 105 -23.30 28.05 6.90
N ASN A 106 -24.23 28.57 7.70
CA ASN A 106 -23.95 29.48 8.81
C ASN A 106 -23.11 28.86 9.94
N GLU A 107 -23.15 27.54 10.15
CA GLU A 107 -22.32 26.84 11.13
C GLU A 107 -20.87 26.71 10.68
N ALA A 108 -20.65 26.56 9.37
CA ALA A 108 -19.32 26.42 8.78
C ALA A 108 -19.25 27.08 7.40
N PRO A 109 -19.11 28.42 7.33
CA PRO A 109 -19.12 29.15 6.05
C PRO A 109 -17.94 28.81 5.13
N ALA A 110 -16.80 28.42 5.73
CA ALA A 110 -15.58 28.06 5.01
C ALA A 110 -15.56 26.59 4.54
N LEU A 111 -16.52 25.76 4.96
CA LEU A 111 -16.57 24.36 4.60
C LEU A 111 -17.05 24.17 3.15
N GLN A 112 -16.21 23.56 2.32
CA GLN A 112 -16.60 22.95 1.05
C GLN A 112 -17.27 21.61 1.33
N ARG A 113 -18.54 21.51 0.94
CA ARG A 113 -19.42 20.41 1.32
C ARG A 113 -19.43 19.25 0.33
N GLY A 114 -18.69 19.40 -0.77
CA GLY A 114 -18.45 18.32 -1.72
C GLY A 114 -19.67 17.98 -2.59
N PHE A 115 -20.50 18.97 -2.96
CA PHE A 115 -21.65 18.73 -3.83
C PHE A 115 -21.24 18.06 -5.15
N ARG A 116 -21.69 16.82 -5.36
CA ARG A 116 -21.60 16.13 -6.64
C ARG A 116 -22.98 15.79 -7.17
N PHE A 117 -23.03 15.69 -8.49
CA PHE A 117 -24.22 15.36 -9.23
C PHE A 117 -23.99 14.12 -10.06
N VAL A 118 -24.98 13.24 -10.06
CA VAL A 118 -25.11 12.18 -11.05
C VAL A 118 -26.31 12.50 -11.92
N ILE A 119 -26.10 12.62 -13.22
CA ILE A 119 -27.17 12.81 -14.20
C ILE A 119 -27.31 11.51 -14.99
N ALA A 120 -28.50 10.93 -14.99
CA ALA A 120 -28.79 9.69 -15.69
C ALA A 120 -29.72 9.96 -16.88
N TYR A 121 -29.43 9.35 -18.02
CA TYR A 121 -30.23 9.44 -19.24
C TYR A 121 -30.61 8.04 -19.73
N GLY A 122 -31.86 7.89 -20.18
CA GLY A 122 -32.38 6.64 -20.70
C GLY A 122 -33.40 6.81 -21.82
N GLN A 123 -33.56 5.75 -22.61
CA GLN A 123 -34.60 5.66 -23.63
C GLN A 123 -35.99 5.45 -23.04
N GLU A 124 -36.07 4.76 -21.91
CA GLU A 124 -37.30 4.41 -21.21
C GLU A 124 -37.27 4.92 -19.77
N GLU A 125 -38.43 5.23 -19.21
CA GLU A 125 -38.54 5.66 -17.82
C GLU A 125 -38.06 4.55 -16.87
N GLY A 126 -37.18 4.91 -15.93
CA GLY A 126 -36.64 3.97 -14.94
C GLY A 126 -35.49 3.10 -15.46
N VAL A 127 -35.07 3.28 -16.72
CA VAL A 127 -33.85 2.69 -17.29
C VAL A 127 -32.86 3.83 -17.58
N ALA A 128 -31.57 3.59 -17.39
CA ALA A 128 -30.54 4.53 -17.78
C ALA A 128 -29.39 3.82 -18.49
N ASP A 129 -28.97 4.39 -19.60
CA ASP A 129 -27.90 3.87 -20.47
C ASP A 129 -26.68 4.80 -20.49
N LEU A 130 -26.82 6.00 -19.92
CA LEU A 130 -25.76 6.99 -19.80
C LEU A 130 -25.80 7.65 -18.42
N PHE A 131 -24.65 7.75 -17.78
CA PHE A 131 -24.48 8.41 -16.49
C PHE A 131 -23.36 9.43 -16.56
N VAL A 132 -23.61 10.62 -16.02
CA VAL A 132 -22.65 11.71 -15.97
C VAL A 132 -22.37 12.04 -14.51
N SER A 133 -21.10 12.06 -14.11
CA SER A 133 -20.65 12.53 -12.81
C SER A 133 -19.99 13.90 -12.98
N THR A 134 -20.47 14.89 -12.23
CA THR A 134 -19.99 16.29 -12.33
C THR A 134 -20.24 17.07 -11.04
N ALA A 135 -19.92 18.38 -11.06
CA ALA A 135 -20.23 19.35 -10.01
C ALA A 135 -20.63 20.70 -10.61
N ALA A 136 -21.31 21.51 -9.82
CA ALA A 136 -21.68 22.88 -10.17
C ALA A 136 -20.45 23.83 -10.16
N PRO A 137 -20.46 24.94 -10.92
CA PRO A 137 -21.52 25.37 -11.84
C PRO A 137 -21.50 24.58 -13.16
N PHE A 138 -22.68 24.24 -13.69
CA PHE A 138 -22.86 23.31 -14.81
C PHE A 138 -22.45 23.87 -16.18
N ASP A 139 -22.36 25.19 -16.32
CA ASP A 139 -21.90 25.89 -17.53
C ASP A 139 -20.38 26.15 -17.53
N SER A 140 -19.63 25.55 -16.61
CA SER A 140 -18.18 25.75 -16.52
C SER A 140 -17.40 24.60 -17.14
N ALA A 141 -16.62 24.90 -18.17
CA ALA A 141 -15.65 23.97 -18.77
C ALA A 141 -14.45 23.65 -17.84
N ASN A 142 -14.37 24.25 -16.66
CA ASN A 142 -13.39 23.91 -15.64
C ASN A 142 -13.89 22.82 -14.69
N GLN A 143 -15.20 22.53 -14.67
CA GLN A 143 -15.71 21.43 -13.86
C GLN A 143 -15.39 20.09 -14.50
N PHE A 144 -15.13 19.09 -13.66
CA PHE A 144 -14.92 17.75 -14.15
C PHE A 144 -16.20 17.23 -14.81
N LEU A 145 -16.04 16.46 -15.87
CA LEU A 145 -17.13 15.81 -16.57
C LEU A 145 -16.68 14.39 -16.89
N GLN A 146 -17.22 13.43 -16.17
CA GLN A 146 -16.94 12.01 -16.34
C GLN A 146 -18.22 11.30 -16.75
N VAL A 147 -18.14 10.47 -17.78
CA VAL A 147 -19.31 9.82 -18.37
C VAL A 147 -19.09 8.32 -18.43
N LEU A 148 -20.14 7.60 -18.09
CA LEU A 148 -20.23 6.15 -18.20
C LEU A 148 -21.42 5.84 -19.12
N GLY A 149 -21.18 5.12 -20.23
CA GLY A 149 -22.23 4.70 -21.16
C GLY A 149 -22.29 3.18 -21.30
N TRP A 150 -23.48 2.58 -21.30
CA TRP A 150 -23.65 1.15 -21.57
C TRP A 150 -23.53 0.88 -23.08
N ASP A 151 -22.59 0.02 -23.45
CA ASP A 151 -22.40 -0.46 -24.82
C ASP A 151 -22.94 -1.89 -24.93
N ALA A 152 -24.14 -2.01 -25.51
CA ALA A 152 -24.81 -3.30 -25.67
C ALA A 152 -24.07 -4.26 -26.62
N ALA A 153 -23.31 -3.73 -27.59
CA ALA A 153 -22.55 -4.55 -28.52
C ALA A 153 -21.29 -5.13 -27.85
N ALA A 154 -20.63 -4.34 -27.01
CA ALA A 154 -19.48 -4.79 -26.22
C ALA A 154 -19.86 -5.56 -24.94
N GLY A 155 -21.13 -5.46 -24.51
CA GLY A 155 -21.60 -6.01 -23.24
C GLY A 155 -20.88 -5.41 -22.03
N ALA A 156 -20.52 -4.13 -22.10
CA ALA A 156 -19.70 -3.44 -21.11
C ALA A 156 -20.04 -1.96 -21.04
N PHE A 157 -19.69 -1.32 -19.92
CA PHE A 157 -19.67 0.13 -19.88
C PHE A 157 -18.41 0.71 -20.51
N GLN A 158 -18.55 1.84 -21.18
CA GLN A 158 -17.48 2.67 -21.71
C GLN A 158 -17.27 3.88 -20.80
N PHE A 159 -16.02 4.13 -20.42
CA PHE A 159 -15.65 5.18 -19.48
C PHE A 159 -14.99 6.34 -20.21
N TYR A 160 -15.50 7.55 -20.00
CA TYR A 160 -15.02 8.77 -20.61
C TYR A 160 -14.74 9.85 -19.58
N GLU A 161 -13.83 10.74 -19.92
CA GLU A 161 -13.58 11.94 -19.15
C GLU A 161 -13.20 13.10 -20.06
N ARG A 162 -13.63 14.31 -19.68
CA ARG A 162 -13.21 15.54 -20.33
C ARG A 162 -12.06 16.16 -19.57
N ARG A 163 -10.95 16.45 -20.27
CA ARG A 163 -9.77 17.13 -19.72
C ARG A 163 -9.26 18.19 -20.68
N ASN A 164 -8.89 19.36 -20.16
CA ASN A 164 -8.31 20.47 -20.94
C ASN A 164 -9.03 20.76 -22.28
N GLY A 165 -10.37 20.77 -22.28
CA GLY A 165 -11.17 21.05 -23.47
C GLY A 165 -11.30 19.91 -24.49
N SER A 166 -10.81 18.70 -24.16
CA SER A 166 -10.89 17.52 -25.03
C SER A 166 -11.52 16.32 -24.31
N TRP A 167 -12.09 15.39 -25.08
CA TRP A 167 -12.67 14.15 -24.58
C TRP A 167 -11.70 12.99 -24.69
N PHE A 168 -11.70 12.14 -23.67
CA PHE A 168 -10.85 10.96 -23.57
C PHE A 168 -11.73 9.74 -23.30
N TRP A 169 -11.57 8.69 -24.09
CA TRP A 169 -11.99 7.35 -23.74
C TRP A 169 -10.90 6.71 -22.85
N ALA A 170 -11.29 6.35 -21.64
CA ALA A 170 -10.40 5.86 -20.59
C ALA A 170 -10.34 4.33 -20.49
N GLY A 171 -11.25 3.63 -21.20
CA GLY A 171 -11.34 2.17 -21.24
C GLY A 171 -12.77 1.67 -21.09
N SER A 172 -12.93 0.35 -21.12
CA SER A 172 -14.20 -0.37 -20.94
C SER A 172 -14.23 -1.18 -19.64
N SER A 173 -15.41 -1.66 -19.22
CA SER A 173 -15.53 -2.57 -18.08
C SER A 173 -14.62 -3.80 -18.19
N TRP A 174 -14.33 -4.29 -19.40
CA TRP A 174 -13.39 -5.40 -19.62
C TRP A 174 -11.96 -5.06 -19.21
N ASP A 175 -11.51 -3.83 -19.48
CA ASP A 175 -10.16 -3.39 -19.13
C ASP A 175 -9.96 -3.40 -17.61
N SER A 176 -11.00 -3.18 -16.79
CA SER A 176 -10.91 -3.24 -15.33
C SER A 176 -10.46 -4.61 -14.79
N LEU A 177 -10.71 -5.68 -15.56
CA LEU A 177 -10.41 -7.04 -15.15
C LEU A 177 -8.96 -7.42 -15.43
N GLU A 178 -8.26 -6.65 -16.26
CA GLU A 178 -6.88 -6.89 -16.65
C GLU A 178 -5.89 -6.32 -15.62
N GLU A 179 -4.84 -7.08 -15.31
CA GLU A 179 -3.89 -6.75 -14.25
C GLU A 179 -3.18 -5.41 -14.48
N ASP A 180 -2.91 -5.07 -15.73
CA ASP A 180 -2.23 -3.85 -16.12
C ASP A 180 -3.07 -2.58 -15.95
N MET A 181 -4.40 -2.72 -15.93
CA MET A 181 -5.38 -1.63 -15.90
C MET A 181 -6.17 -1.56 -14.59
N ARG A 182 -6.31 -2.68 -13.87
CA ARG A 182 -7.00 -2.75 -12.58
C ARG A 182 -6.37 -1.79 -11.58
N GLY A 183 -7.18 -1.02 -10.87
CA GLY A 183 -6.69 -0.06 -9.89
C GLY A 183 -6.09 1.21 -10.50
N LYS A 184 -6.22 1.44 -11.82
CA LYS A 184 -5.67 2.60 -12.53
C LYS A 184 -6.73 3.31 -13.36
N GLY A 185 -6.58 4.62 -13.53
CA GLY A 185 -7.57 5.44 -14.25
C GLY A 185 -8.95 5.31 -13.60
N PRO A 186 -10.06 5.14 -14.34
CA PRO A 186 -11.38 4.97 -13.73
C PRO A 186 -11.49 3.70 -12.86
N PHE A 187 -10.63 2.70 -13.09
CA PHE A 187 -10.70 1.38 -12.45
C PHE A 187 -10.04 1.31 -11.07
N ASP A 188 -9.65 2.44 -10.48
CA ASP A 188 -9.31 2.50 -9.04
C ASP A 188 -10.55 2.66 -8.15
N SER A 189 -11.67 3.09 -8.74
CA SER A 189 -12.98 3.24 -8.10
C SER A 189 -13.93 2.19 -8.68
N HIS A 190 -13.92 2.02 -10.00
CA HIS A 190 -14.64 0.97 -10.72
C HIS A 190 -13.78 -0.30 -10.86
N VAL A 191 -13.25 -0.81 -9.73
CA VAL A 191 -12.23 -1.87 -9.69
C VAL A 191 -12.61 -3.19 -10.35
N ASN A 192 -13.91 -3.44 -10.52
CA ASN A 192 -14.46 -4.63 -11.18
C ASN A 192 -15.21 -4.28 -12.49
N GLY A 193 -15.10 -3.02 -12.94
CA GLY A 193 -15.69 -2.53 -14.21
C GLY A 193 -17.16 -2.16 -14.12
N SER A 194 -17.75 -2.30 -12.94
CA SER A 194 -19.16 -2.04 -12.69
C SER A 194 -19.45 -0.60 -12.27
N MET A 195 -20.73 -0.27 -12.12
CA MET A 195 -21.18 0.98 -11.51
C MET A 195 -20.85 1.03 -10.01
N VAL A 196 -20.65 2.24 -9.47
CA VAL A 196 -20.31 2.43 -8.06
C VAL A 196 -21.18 3.52 -7.44
N MET A 197 -21.94 3.13 -6.41
CA MET A 197 -22.61 4.02 -5.47
C MET A 197 -22.26 3.53 -4.07
N LYS A 198 -21.70 4.39 -3.22
CA LYS A 198 -21.19 3.99 -1.89
C LYS A 198 -22.33 3.50 -0.99
N GLU A 199 -23.51 4.10 -1.12
CA GLU A 199 -24.68 3.81 -0.28
C GLU A 199 -25.81 3.22 -1.13
N LEU A 200 -25.98 1.90 -1.08
CA LEU A 200 -27.05 1.17 -1.80
C LEU A 200 -28.12 0.67 -0.84
N ARG A 201 -28.40 1.45 0.22
CA ARG A 201 -29.46 1.17 1.16
C ARG A 201 -29.87 2.41 1.94
N ALA A 202 -31.15 2.45 2.29
CA ALA A 202 -31.69 3.36 3.30
C ALA A 202 -30.80 3.39 4.56
N PRO A 203 -30.50 4.58 5.09
CA PRO A 203 -31.12 5.87 4.77
C PRO A 203 -30.39 6.73 3.71
N TRP A 204 -29.40 6.20 2.97
CA TRP A 204 -28.57 6.99 2.02
C TRP A 204 -27.97 8.25 2.68
N LEU A 205 -27.09 8.00 3.65
CA LEU A 205 -26.41 8.95 4.52
C LEU A 205 -26.01 10.31 3.90
N HIS A 206 -25.51 10.33 2.67
CA HIS A 206 -24.98 11.54 2.03
C HIS A 206 -25.80 11.99 0.80
N TRP A 207 -26.76 11.20 0.35
CA TRP A 207 -27.60 11.52 -0.80
C TRP A 207 -28.86 12.24 -0.33
N SER A 208 -29.28 13.28 -1.06
CA SER A 208 -30.66 13.72 -0.94
C SER A 208 -31.58 12.55 -1.29
N SER A 209 -32.50 12.21 -0.40
CA SER A 209 -33.30 10.97 -0.47
C SER A 209 -34.63 11.14 0.28
N GLN A 210 -35.46 10.10 0.23
CA GLN A 210 -36.66 10.03 1.06
C GLN A 210 -36.38 10.04 2.57
N SER A 211 -35.14 9.75 3.01
CA SER A 211 -34.79 9.70 4.44
C SER A 211 -34.30 11.04 4.97
N HIS A 212 -33.63 11.83 4.12
CA HIS A 212 -33.30 13.22 4.40
C HIS A 212 -33.03 13.95 3.08
N THR A 213 -33.31 15.25 3.03
CA THR A 213 -32.92 16.10 1.90
C THR A 213 -31.63 16.84 2.20
N ILE A 214 -30.90 17.25 1.16
CA ILE A 214 -29.84 18.26 1.28
C ILE A 214 -30.52 19.63 1.14
N PRO A 215 -30.66 20.42 2.22
CA PRO A 215 -31.47 21.64 2.21
C PRO A 215 -30.69 22.81 1.58
N ALA A 216 -31.39 23.83 1.08
CA ALA A 216 -30.75 24.99 0.45
C ALA A 216 -29.90 25.81 1.44
N GLU A 217 -30.22 25.74 2.73
CA GLU A 217 -29.50 26.35 3.86
C GLU A 217 -28.08 25.81 4.04
N THR A 218 -27.77 24.68 3.39
CA THR A 218 -26.41 24.14 3.29
C THR A 218 -25.53 24.97 2.35
N MET A 219 -26.13 25.79 1.48
CA MET A 219 -25.47 26.69 0.54
C MET A 219 -25.39 28.12 1.07
N ALA A 220 -24.56 28.96 0.45
CA ALA A 220 -24.57 30.38 0.77
C ALA A 220 -25.93 31.01 0.39
N PRO A 221 -26.40 32.07 1.07
CA PRO A 221 -27.74 32.65 0.84
C PRO A 221 -28.06 33.04 -0.61
N ASP A 222 -27.04 33.39 -1.41
CA ASP A 222 -27.18 33.79 -2.83
C ASP A 222 -26.46 32.81 -3.77
N ASP A 223 -26.26 31.55 -3.35
CA ASP A 223 -25.61 30.54 -4.20
C ASP A 223 -26.52 30.20 -5.41
N PRO A 224 -26.05 30.37 -6.65
CA PRO A 224 -26.86 30.12 -7.84
C PRO A 224 -27.32 28.66 -7.93
N LEU A 225 -26.62 27.72 -7.31
CA LEU A 225 -27.01 26.31 -7.29
C LEU A 225 -28.38 26.09 -6.65
N ALA A 226 -28.79 26.93 -5.69
CA ALA A 226 -30.06 26.79 -4.99
C ALA A 226 -31.28 26.94 -5.92
N ALA A 227 -31.11 27.62 -7.06
CA ALA A 227 -32.15 27.85 -8.07
C ALA A 227 -31.92 27.03 -9.36
N ASP A 228 -30.86 26.22 -9.42
CA ASP A 228 -30.49 25.48 -10.62
C ASP A 228 -31.38 24.22 -10.79
N PRO A 229 -31.96 23.97 -11.98
CA PRO A 229 -32.82 22.80 -12.22
C PRO A 229 -32.17 21.45 -11.91
N PHE A 230 -30.85 21.31 -12.09
CA PHE A 230 -30.16 20.06 -11.73
C PHE A 230 -30.19 19.80 -10.22
N PHE A 231 -30.33 20.85 -9.39
CA PHE A 231 -30.49 20.73 -7.95
C PHE A 231 -31.96 20.67 -7.54
N THR A 232 -32.82 21.58 -8.03
CA THR A 232 -34.22 21.65 -7.61
C THR A 232 -35.04 20.43 -8.04
N ASP A 233 -34.70 19.83 -9.18
CA ASP A 233 -35.42 18.69 -9.74
C ASP A 233 -34.78 17.34 -9.36
N ALA A 234 -33.73 17.37 -8.53
CA ALA A 234 -32.99 16.18 -8.12
C ALA A 234 -33.92 15.15 -7.46
N LYS A 235 -33.80 13.89 -7.90
CA LYS A 235 -34.50 12.75 -7.33
C LYS A 235 -33.73 12.19 -6.13
N GLY A 236 -34.43 11.41 -5.33
CA GLY A 236 -33.85 10.77 -4.15
C GLY A 236 -32.87 9.66 -4.50
N GLY A 237 -31.86 9.47 -3.64
CA GLY A 237 -30.85 8.40 -3.75
C GLY A 237 -31.46 7.00 -3.86
N GLU A 238 -32.65 6.76 -3.29
CA GLU A 238 -33.38 5.49 -3.42
C GLU A 238 -33.76 5.14 -4.87
N THR A 239 -33.86 6.14 -5.75
CA THR A 239 -34.14 5.94 -7.17
C THR A 239 -32.83 5.67 -7.93
N LEU A 240 -31.74 6.37 -7.58
CA LEU A 240 -30.42 6.08 -8.14
C LEU A 240 -29.94 4.67 -7.77
N GLU A 241 -30.20 4.22 -6.54
CA GLU A 241 -29.89 2.87 -6.08
C GLU A 241 -30.40 1.81 -7.06
N LYS A 242 -31.65 1.93 -7.51
CA LYS A 242 -32.25 0.98 -8.47
C LYS A 242 -31.50 0.97 -9.79
N LEU A 243 -31.23 2.14 -10.36
CA LEU A 243 -30.48 2.27 -11.62
C LEU A 243 -29.07 1.67 -11.52
N VAL A 244 -28.39 1.90 -10.39
CA VAL A 244 -27.05 1.37 -10.14
C VAL A 244 -27.07 -0.15 -9.94
N VAL A 245 -28.04 -0.67 -9.18
CA VAL A 245 -28.26 -2.11 -8.98
C VAL A 245 -28.52 -2.80 -10.31
N ASP A 246 -29.39 -2.23 -11.16
CA ASP A 246 -29.70 -2.78 -12.48
C ASP A 246 -28.48 -2.72 -13.40
N GLY A 247 -27.68 -1.66 -13.34
CA GLY A 247 -26.43 -1.55 -14.08
C GLY A 247 -25.36 -2.57 -13.64
N ILE A 248 -25.29 -2.85 -12.33
CA ILE A 248 -24.41 -3.90 -11.78
C ILE A 248 -24.85 -5.27 -12.31
N ASP A 249 -26.13 -5.63 -12.19
CA ASP A 249 -26.65 -6.92 -12.70
C ASP A 249 -26.48 -7.05 -14.21
N ARG A 250 -26.68 -5.96 -14.96
CA ARG A 250 -26.47 -5.92 -16.41
C ARG A 250 -25.02 -6.24 -16.79
N TRP A 251 -24.04 -5.62 -16.11
CA TRP A 251 -22.62 -5.93 -16.30
C TRP A 251 -22.27 -7.35 -15.87
N THR A 252 -22.69 -7.79 -14.68
CA THR A 252 -22.44 -9.14 -14.18
C THR A 252 -22.98 -10.20 -15.14
N SER A 253 -24.20 -10.02 -15.63
CA SER A 253 -24.86 -10.91 -16.59
C SER A 253 -24.04 -11.06 -17.88
N ALA A 254 -23.62 -9.93 -18.49
CA ALA A 254 -22.81 -9.92 -19.70
C ALA A 254 -21.42 -10.53 -19.46
N ARG A 255 -20.78 -10.17 -18.34
CA ARG A 255 -19.47 -10.67 -17.93
C ARG A 255 -19.47 -12.18 -17.79
N LEU A 256 -20.44 -12.75 -17.07
CA LEU A 256 -20.52 -14.21 -16.91
C LEU A 256 -20.96 -14.91 -18.21
N ALA A 257 -21.72 -14.28 -19.09
CA ALA A 257 -22.06 -14.88 -20.39
C ALA A 257 -20.80 -15.10 -21.25
N LEU A 258 -19.88 -14.15 -21.24
CA LEU A 258 -18.63 -14.22 -22.02
C LEU A 258 -17.48 -14.92 -21.29
N ALA A 259 -17.50 -14.97 -19.95
CA ALA A 259 -16.50 -15.72 -19.18
C ALA A 259 -16.59 -17.24 -19.37
N VAL A 260 -17.71 -17.73 -19.92
CA VAL A 260 -17.87 -19.14 -20.33
C VAL A 260 -17.40 -19.27 -21.77
N GLY A 261 -16.25 -19.93 -21.96
CA GLY A 261 -15.72 -20.27 -23.28
C GLY A 261 -16.69 -21.12 -24.08
N ALA A 262 -16.48 -21.18 -25.40
CA ALA A 262 -17.32 -21.97 -26.31
C ALA A 262 -17.31 -23.48 -25.98
N ASP A 263 -16.29 -23.94 -25.25
CA ASP A 263 -16.14 -25.31 -24.72
C ASP A 263 -16.87 -25.54 -23.40
N GLY A 264 -17.57 -24.52 -22.88
CA GLY A 264 -18.27 -24.59 -21.61
C GLY A 264 -17.36 -24.50 -20.39
N THR A 265 -16.18 -23.88 -20.50
CA THR A 265 -15.24 -23.68 -19.38
C THR A 265 -15.10 -22.22 -18.96
N ILE A 266 -14.72 -21.97 -17.71
CA ILE A 266 -14.33 -20.66 -17.17
C ILE A 266 -12.81 -20.68 -17.01
N ALA A 267 -12.09 -19.89 -17.81
CA ALA A 267 -10.63 -19.87 -17.81
C ALA A 267 -10.01 -19.14 -16.61
N GLN A 268 -10.72 -18.16 -16.02
CA GLN A 268 -10.22 -17.35 -14.90
C GLN A 268 -11.26 -17.30 -13.77
N PRO A 269 -11.54 -18.44 -13.12
CA PRO A 269 -12.54 -18.48 -12.04
C PRO A 269 -12.10 -17.64 -10.82
N ASP A 270 -10.82 -17.33 -10.66
CA ASP A 270 -10.29 -16.41 -9.66
C ASP A 270 -10.91 -15.00 -9.76
N ARG A 271 -11.20 -14.52 -10.98
CA ARG A 271 -11.88 -13.24 -11.22
C ARG A 271 -13.31 -13.22 -10.67
N LEU A 272 -13.95 -14.38 -10.55
CA LEU A 272 -15.29 -14.51 -9.97
C LEU A 272 -15.20 -14.80 -8.46
N MET A 273 -14.31 -15.71 -8.05
CA MET A 273 -14.15 -16.14 -6.66
C MET A 273 -13.64 -15.03 -5.74
N ARG A 274 -12.87 -14.05 -6.26
CA ARG A 274 -12.46 -12.87 -5.48
C ARG A 274 -13.63 -12.11 -4.85
N HIS A 275 -14.82 -12.15 -5.43
CA HIS A 275 -16.02 -11.50 -4.88
C HIS A 275 -16.54 -12.20 -3.60
N LEU A 276 -16.24 -13.49 -3.41
CA LEU A 276 -16.66 -14.25 -2.22
C LEU A 276 -15.55 -14.32 -1.17
N LEU A 277 -14.31 -14.44 -1.62
CA LEU A 277 -13.15 -14.76 -0.77
C LEU A 277 -12.35 -13.53 -0.37
N THR A 278 -12.46 -12.42 -1.11
CA THR A 278 -11.74 -11.17 -0.83
C THR A 278 -12.70 -9.99 -0.71
N THR A 279 -12.20 -8.82 -0.35
CA THR A 279 -12.99 -7.57 -0.35
C THR A 279 -12.52 -6.66 -1.47
N THR A 280 -13.06 -6.89 -2.67
CA THR A 280 -12.70 -6.13 -3.88
C THR A 280 -13.12 -4.66 -3.78
N THR A 281 -14.34 -4.43 -3.32
CA THR A 281 -14.92 -3.10 -3.03
C THR A 281 -15.84 -3.20 -1.80
N VAL A 282 -16.45 -2.09 -1.38
CA VAL A 282 -17.38 -2.04 -0.24
C VAL A 282 -18.50 -1.04 -0.49
N ASN A 283 -19.64 -1.28 0.15
CA ASN A 283 -20.67 -0.27 0.38
C ASN A 283 -20.53 0.35 1.77
N ILE A 284 -21.33 1.36 2.09
CA ILE A 284 -21.43 1.98 3.41
C ILE A 284 -22.84 1.74 3.97
N ALA A 285 -22.88 1.14 5.15
CA ALA A 285 -24.08 1.01 5.96
C ALA A 285 -24.07 2.05 7.09
N CYS A 286 -25.25 2.44 7.56
CA CYS A 286 -25.42 3.15 8.83
C CYS A 286 -26.72 2.74 9.51
N SER A 287 -26.88 3.18 10.76
CA SER A 287 -28.12 3.03 11.49
C SER A 287 -29.27 3.72 10.73
N PRO A 288 -30.50 3.20 10.78
CA PRO A 288 -31.68 3.96 10.35
C PRO A 288 -32.01 5.10 11.33
N ASP A 289 -31.36 5.12 12.50
CA ASP A 289 -31.58 6.12 13.54
C ASP A 289 -30.56 7.25 13.40
N THR A 290 -31.04 8.49 13.49
CA THR A 290 -30.16 9.68 13.52
C THR A 290 -29.23 9.62 14.73
N SER A 291 -28.06 10.24 14.66
CA SER A 291 -27.08 10.29 15.76
C SER A 291 -27.52 11.16 16.93
N VAL A 292 -28.34 12.18 16.67
CA VAL A 292 -28.99 13.03 17.67
C VAL A 292 -30.51 12.77 17.67
N GLY A 293 -31.14 12.81 18.84
CA GLY A 293 -32.56 12.52 19.01
C GLY A 293 -32.97 12.52 20.49
N PRO A 294 -34.24 12.19 20.79
CA PRO A 294 -34.73 12.20 22.17
C PRO A 294 -34.05 11.14 23.03
N PRO A 295 -33.87 11.41 24.34
CA PRO A 295 -33.46 10.42 25.34
C PRO A 295 -34.31 9.14 25.27
N GLY A 296 -33.72 7.97 25.49
CA GLY A 296 -34.36 6.66 25.56
C GLY A 296 -34.60 6.00 24.21
N ALA A 297 -34.49 6.73 23.10
CA ALA A 297 -34.60 6.15 21.77
C ALA A 297 -33.43 5.17 21.48
N PRO A 298 -33.69 4.03 20.81
CA PRO A 298 -32.63 3.11 20.44
C PRO A 298 -31.77 3.65 19.28
N ILE A 299 -30.51 3.25 19.25
CA ILE A 299 -29.62 3.27 18.08
C ILE A 299 -29.48 1.84 17.60
N ARG A 300 -30.10 1.51 16.46
CA ARG A 300 -30.06 0.18 15.87
C ARG A 300 -28.83 0.04 14.99
N ILE A 301 -27.92 -0.86 15.34
CA ILE A 301 -26.66 -1.09 14.63
C ILE A 301 -26.93 -1.86 13.33
N PRO A 302 -26.24 -1.55 12.21
CA PRO A 302 -26.36 -2.34 10.98
C PRO A 302 -26.02 -3.80 11.20
N ARG A 303 -26.90 -4.73 10.77
CA ARG A 303 -26.62 -6.17 10.90
C ARG A 303 -25.41 -6.60 10.07
N SER A 304 -25.18 -5.94 8.92
CA SER A 304 -24.03 -6.18 8.05
C SER A 304 -22.69 -5.79 8.68
N PHE A 305 -22.70 -5.06 9.80
CA PHE A 305 -21.51 -4.87 10.64
C PHE A 305 -21.09 -6.17 11.34
N PHE A 306 -21.98 -7.13 11.57
CA PHE A 306 -21.64 -8.32 12.33
C PHE A 306 -21.39 -9.54 11.46
N PHE A 307 -22.09 -9.69 10.33
CA PHE A 307 -21.89 -10.78 9.38
C PHE A 307 -22.49 -10.41 8.02
N ASN A 308 -22.18 -11.18 6.97
CA ASN A 308 -22.67 -10.90 5.62
C ASN A 308 -24.15 -11.29 5.47
N THR A 309 -25.05 -10.44 5.96
CA THR A 309 -26.49 -10.73 5.99
C THR A 309 -27.08 -10.94 4.61
N ARG A 310 -26.60 -10.23 3.59
CA ARG A 310 -27.19 -10.30 2.25
C ARG A 310 -26.88 -11.63 1.57
N CYS A 311 -25.64 -12.11 1.66
CA CYS A 311 -25.33 -13.43 1.13
C CYS A 311 -25.92 -14.55 2.01
N LEU A 312 -25.73 -14.49 3.33
CA LEU A 312 -26.09 -15.59 4.22
C LEU A 312 -27.61 -15.69 4.46
N VAL A 313 -28.31 -14.58 4.69
CA VAL A 313 -29.75 -14.59 4.98
C VAL A 313 -30.57 -14.42 3.70
N ASP A 314 -30.34 -13.32 2.97
CA ASP A 314 -31.25 -12.96 1.86
C ASP A 314 -31.07 -13.88 0.65
N LEU A 315 -29.82 -14.26 0.31
CA LEU A 315 -29.51 -15.09 -0.86
C LEU A 315 -29.50 -16.60 -0.57
N LEU A 316 -28.86 -17.03 0.53
CA LEU A 316 -28.73 -18.46 0.89
C LEU A 316 -29.88 -18.99 1.77
N GLY A 317 -30.75 -18.10 2.26
CA GLY A 317 -31.94 -18.47 3.01
C GLY A 317 -31.66 -18.99 4.42
N LEU A 318 -30.61 -18.50 5.10
CA LEU A 318 -30.41 -18.82 6.52
C LEU A 318 -31.40 -18.04 7.40
N HIS A 319 -31.94 -18.70 8.42
CA HIS A 319 -32.90 -18.12 9.35
C HIS A 319 -32.39 -18.11 10.80
N PRO A 320 -31.32 -17.34 11.11
CA PRO A 320 -30.79 -17.26 12.46
C PRO A 320 -31.79 -16.55 13.39
N GLN A 321 -31.90 -17.03 14.62
CA GLN A 321 -32.72 -16.42 15.67
C GLN A 321 -31.96 -15.23 16.26
N VAL A 322 -32.11 -14.06 15.63
CA VAL A 322 -31.34 -12.86 15.97
C VAL A 322 -32.25 -11.66 16.15
N GLU A 323 -32.18 -11.04 17.33
CA GLU A 323 -32.70 -9.69 17.50
C GLU A 323 -31.75 -8.69 16.83
N ARG A 324 -32.29 -7.53 16.40
CA ARG A 324 -31.45 -6.49 15.81
C ARG A 324 -30.62 -5.83 16.92
N PRO A 325 -29.27 -5.84 16.84
CA PRO A 325 -28.44 -5.23 17.87
C PRO A 325 -28.72 -3.74 18.00
N GLN A 326 -28.89 -3.28 19.22
CA GLN A 326 -29.20 -1.90 19.52
C GLN A 326 -28.69 -1.49 20.90
N VAL A 327 -28.46 -0.19 21.08
CA VAL A 327 -28.12 0.42 22.37
C VAL A 327 -28.99 1.65 22.60
N SER A 328 -29.16 2.08 23.85
CA SER A 328 -29.82 3.37 24.10
C SER A 328 -28.96 4.52 23.58
N ARG A 329 -29.63 5.57 23.09
CA ARG A 329 -28.97 6.77 22.57
C ARG A 329 -28.04 7.42 23.59
N GLU A 330 -28.40 7.45 24.86
CA GLU A 330 -27.56 8.02 25.91
C GLU A 330 -26.25 7.27 26.07
N ARG A 331 -26.30 5.93 26.06
CA ARG A 331 -25.11 5.09 26.15
C ARG A 331 -24.23 5.26 24.91
N TYR A 332 -24.85 5.32 23.72
CA TYR A 332 -24.14 5.63 22.48
C TYR A 332 -23.42 6.97 22.53
N LEU A 333 -24.11 8.05 22.90
CA LEU A 333 -23.54 9.39 22.99
C LEU A 333 -22.49 9.51 24.10
N ALA A 334 -22.67 8.83 25.22
CA ALA A 334 -21.68 8.75 26.29
C ALA A 334 -20.39 8.07 25.79
N SER A 335 -20.51 6.93 25.11
CA SER A 335 -19.38 6.23 24.49
C SER A 335 -18.70 7.08 23.41
N ALA A 336 -19.48 7.67 22.50
CA ALA A 336 -18.99 8.58 21.47
C ALA A 336 -18.18 9.73 22.07
N LYS A 337 -18.66 10.34 23.16
CA LYS A 337 -17.93 11.38 23.88
C LYS A 337 -16.64 10.86 24.53
N ARG A 338 -16.70 9.72 25.23
CA ARG A 338 -15.52 9.08 25.88
C ARG A 338 -14.42 8.78 24.87
N LEU A 339 -14.78 8.28 23.69
CA LEU A 339 -13.85 7.90 22.62
C LEU A 339 -13.50 9.07 21.68
N GLY A 340 -14.10 10.23 21.90
CA GLY A 340 -13.89 11.43 21.09
C GLY A 340 -14.30 11.22 19.62
N LEU A 341 -15.48 10.67 19.37
CA LEU A 341 -16.07 10.55 18.04
C LEU A 341 -16.26 11.95 17.43
N HIS A 342 -15.75 12.17 16.22
CA HIS A 342 -15.82 13.46 15.54
C HIS A 342 -15.76 13.32 14.02
N LEU A 343 -16.26 14.32 13.32
CA LEU A 343 -16.02 14.56 11.89
C LEU A 343 -14.80 15.45 11.72
N VAL A 344 -14.01 15.18 10.68
CA VAL A 344 -12.84 15.99 10.34
C VAL A 344 -12.62 16.03 8.83
N ASP A 345 -12.38 17.23 8.31
CA ASP A 345 -11.77 17.41 7.00
C ASP A 345 -10.45 18.17 7.17
N SER A 346 -9.35 17.42 7.22
CA SER A 346 -8.01 17.97 7.42
C SER A 346 -7.57 18.91 6.29
N LYS A 347 -8.07 18.71 5.05
CA LYS A 347 -7.71 19.58 3.91
C LYS A 347 -8.28 20.99 4.09
N GLN A 348 -9.38 21.09 4.84
CA GLN A 348 -10.12 22.34 5.05
C GLN A 348 -10.01 22.86 6.49
N GLY A 349 -9.27 22.17 7.36
CA GLY A 349 -9.17 22.51 8.77
C GLY A 349 -10.49 22.39 9.55
N PHE A 350 -11.47 21.64 9.03
CA PHE A 350 -12.78 21.49 9.67
C PHE A 350 -12.77 20.35 10.69
N ARG A 351 -13.39 20.58 11.86
CA ARG A 351 -13.65 19.56 12.87
C ARG A 351 -15.00 19.83 13.54
N ARG A 352 -15.79 18.77 13.76
CA ARG A 352 -17.03 18.81 14.55
C ARG A 352 -17.14 17.56 15.40
N ASP A 353 -17.34 17.72 16.71
CA ASP A 353 -17.54 16.58 17.61
C ASP A 353 -18.91 15.93 17.34
N GLY A 354 -18.98 14.61 17.55
CA GLY A 354 -20.16 13.80 17.25
C GLY A 354 -20.02 12.97 15.98
N ASP A 355 -21.10 12.29 15.63
CA ASP A 355 -21.18 11.40 14.48
C ASP A 355 -21.66 12.14 13.20
N VAL A 356 -21.76 11.42 12.09
CA VAL A 356 -22.55 11.83 10.92
C VAL A 356 -24.07 11.86 11.24
N LEU A 357 -24.91 12.24 10.28
CA LEU A 357 -26.36 12.38 10.49
C LEU A 357 -27.01 11.10 11.04
N PHE A 358 -26.72 9.96 10.42
CA PHE A 358 -27.22 8.65 10.87
C PHE A 358 -26.13 7.88 11.59
N ALA A 359 -26.43 7.39 12.79
CA ALA A 359 -25.41 6.83 13.67
C ALA A 359 -24.69 5.61 13.06
N TRP A 360 -23.48 5.32 13.53
CA TRP A 360 -22.79 4.05 13.24
C TRP A 360 -22.52 3.82 11.74
N ALA A 361 -22.09 4.85 11.01
CA ALA A 361 -21.68 4.67 9.61
C ALA A 361 -20.41 3.80 9.51
N VAL A 362 -20.42 2.73 8.72
CA VAL A 362 -19.34 1.74 8.60
C VAL A 362 -19.35 1.10 7.20
N PRO A 363 -18.21 0.59 6.70
CA PRO A 363 -18.20 -0.20 5.47
C PRO A 363 -18.95 -1.54 5.66
N GLU A 364 -19.60 -2.00 4.60
CA GLU A 364 -20.29 -3.29 4.51
C GLU A 364 -19.93 -4.02 3.20
N PRO A 365 -20.19 -5.34 3.09
CA PRO A 365 -19.97 -6.09 1.84
C PRO A 365 -20.68 -5.43 0.66
N ALA A 366 -20.02 -5.40 -0.50
CA ALA A 366 -20.55 -4.72 -1.67
C ALA A 366 -21.76 -5.46 -2.26
N PHE A 367 -22.72 -4.72 -2.83
CA PHE A 367 -23.83 -5.32 -3.58
C PHE A 367 -23.33 -6.16 -4.76
N GLU A 368 -22.29 -5.69 -5.46
CA GLU A 368 -21.69 -6.42 -6.57
C GLU A 368 -21.25 -7.84 -6.16
N ASP A 369 -20.69 -8.02 -4.96
CA ASP A 369 -20.26 -9.33 -4.50
C ASP A 369 -21.45 -10.31 -4.34
N ILE A 370 -22.60 -9.78 -3.89
CA ILE A 370 -23.84 -10.55 -3.74
C ILE A 370 -24.41 -10.92 -5.11
N ASP A 371 -24.41 -9.98 -6.05
CA ASP A 371 -24.93 -10.17 -7.40
C ASP A 371 -24.12 -11.23 -8.16
N VAL A 372 -22.79 -11.16 -8.07
CA VAL A 372 -21.90 -12.19 -8.65
C VAL A 372 -22.19 -13.57 -8.06
N LEU A 373 -22.30 -13.68 -6.73
CA LEU A 373 -22.65 -14.95 -6.09
C LEU A 373 -24.03 -15.45 -6.55
N ALA A 374 -25.03 -14.58 -6.65
CA ALA A 374 -26.37 -14.96 -7.12
C ALA A 374 -26.31 -15.56 -8.54
N HIS A 375 -25.52 -14.95 -9.44
CA HIS A 375 -25.29 -15.48 -10.79
C HIS A 375 -24.54 -16.82 -10.80
N LEU A 376 -23.51 -16.99 -9.97
CA LEU A 376 -22.79 -18.26 -9.82
C LEU A 376 -23.70 -19.40 -9.33
N LEU A 377 -24.58 -19.10 -8.37
CA LEU A 377 -25.57 -20.05 -7.84
C LEU A 377 -26.62 -20.42 -8.90
N ARG A 378 -27.20 -19.42 -9.60
CA ARG A 378 -28.21 -19.65 -10.65
C ARG A 378 -27.68 -20.52 -11.80
N ARG A 379 -26.39 -20.38 -12.13
CA ARG A 379 -25.73 -21.15 -13.19
C ARG A 379 -25.21 -22.52 -12.71
N GLY A 380 -25.30 -22.82 -11.41
CA GLY A 380 -24.81 -24.07 -10.84
C GLY A 380 -23.29 -24.20 -10.87
N VAL A 381 -22.55 -23.08 -10.93
CA VAL A 381 -21.08 -23.04 -10.80
C VAL A 381 -20.67 -23.29 -9.35
N LEU A 382 -21.49 -22.80 -8.41
CA LEU A 382 -21.38 -23.08 -6.99
C LEU A 382 -22.74 -23.56 -6.45
N SER A 383 -22.69 -24.46 -5.49
CA SER A 383 -23.79 -24.88 -4.65
C SER A 383 -23.96 -23.91 -3.48
N GLN A 384 -25.19 -23.84 -2.97
CA GLN A 384 -25.50 -23.00 -1.80
C GLN A 384 -24.73 -23.43 -0.54
N ARG A 385 -24.53 -24.74 -0.35
CA ARG A 385 -23.79 -25.29 0.80
C ARG A 385 -22.33 -24.86 0.75
N PHE A 386 -21.69 -24.91 -0.42
CA PHE A 386 -20.27 -24.57 -0.56
C PHE A 386 -20.07 -23.07 -0.38
N ALA A 387 -20.92 -22.26 -1.02
CA ALA A 387 -20.93 -20.81 -0.82
C ALA A 387 -21.16 -20.44 0.65
N CYS A 388 -22.06 -21.13 1.34
CA CYS A 388 -22.26 -20.95 2.78
C CYS A 388 -21.00 -21.29 3.57
N ALA A 389 -20.38 -22.44 3.33
CA ALA A 389 -19.18 -22.86 4.05
C ALA A 389 -18.03 -21.85 3.87
N LEU A 390 -17.80 -21.36 2.64
CA LEU A 390 -16.83 -20.29 2.35
C LEU A 390 -17.16 -19.00 3.10
N LEU A 391 -18.43 -18.59 3.10
CA LEU A 391 -18.85 -17.35 3.74
C LEU A 391 -18.85 -17.43 5.28
N MET A 392 -18.92 -18.64 5.83
CA MET A 392 -18.91 -18.89 7.25
C MET A 392 -17.50 -18.87 7.86
N VAL A 393 -16.44 -19.03 7.05
CA VAL A 393 -15.05 -18.84 7.50
C VAL A 393 -14.84 -17.39 7.94
N ASP A 394 -14.51 -17.19 9.21
CA ASP A 394 -14.34 -15.87 9.82
C ASP A 394 -15.55 -14.94 9.55
N PHE A 395 -16.77 -15.49 9.64
CA PHE A 395 -18.01 -14.77 9.38
C PHE A 395 -18.27 -13.51 10.22
N PRO A 396 -17.71 -13.33 11.45
CA PRO A 396 -17.84 -12.07 12.19
C PRO A 396 -17.16 -10.87 11.52
N ASN A 397 -16.28 -11.12 10.55
CA ASN A 397 -15.55 -10.10 9.79
C ASN A 397 -15.95 -10.13 8.30
N PRO A 398 -17.18 -9.67 7.97
CA PRO A 398 -17.72 -9.78 6.62
C PRO A 398 -17.01 -8.91 5.58
N VAL A 399 -16.18 -7.96 6.02
CA VAL A 399 -15.34 -7.08 5.21
C VAL A 399 -13.91 -7.23 5.72
N GLY A 400 -12.96 -7.43 4.79
CA GLY A 400 -11.53 -7.47 5.11
C GLY A 400 -11.03 -8.77 5.76
N SER A 401 -11.79 -9.87 5.71
CA SER A 401 -11.38 -11.16 6.30
C SER A 401 -10.13 -11.71 5.63
N LYS A 402 -9.02 -11.72 6.38
CA LYS A 402 -7.76 -12.33 5.92
C LYS A 402 -7.80 -13.85 5.92
N SER A 403 -8.50 -14.46 6.87
CA SER A 403 -8.71 -15.91 6.91
C SER A 403 -9.47 -16.42 5.69
N ARG A 404 -10.47 -15.69 5.20
CA ARG A 404 -11.21 -16.09 4.00
C ARG A 404 -10.41 -15.83 2.72
N GLU A 405 -9.60 -14.77 2.69
CA GLU A 405 -8.74 -14.43 1.56
C GLU A 405 -7.69 -15.51 1.29
N THR A 406 -7.16 -16.20 2.31
CA THR A 406 -6.20 -17.31 2.09
C THR A 406 -6.78 -18.41 1.22
N LEU A 407 -8.11 -18.60 1.24
CA LEU A 407 -8.77 -19.64 0.45
C LEU A 407 -8.67 -19.39 -1.08
N MET A 408 -8.30 -18.17 -1.50
CA MET A 408 -8.03 -17.87 -2.92
C MET A 408 -6.97 -18.78 -3.53
N ARG A 409 -5.99 -19.28 -2.74
CA ARG A 409 -4.93 -20.17 -3.21
C ARG A 409 -5.44 -21.52 -3.72
N HIS A 410 -6.67 -21.90 -3.33
CA HIS A 410 -7.30 -23.15 -3.73
C HIS A 410 -8.13 -23.02 -5.00
N VAL A 411 -8.32 -21.79 -5.52
CA VAL A 411 -9.06 -21.56 -6.77
C VAL A 411 -8.20 -22.05 -7.95
N PRO A 412 -8.68 -23.01 -8.76
CA PRO A 412 -7.92 -23.56 -9.88
C PRO A 412 -7.80 -22.55 -11.04
N GLY A 413 -6.82 -22.74 -11.93
CA GLY A 413 -6.62 -21.90 -13.11
C GLY A 413 -7.61 -22.12 -14.27
N GLY A 414 -8.69 -22.88 -14.06
CA GLY A 414 -9.72 -23.15 -15.07
C GLY A 414 -10.69 -24.25 -14.63
N VAL A 415 -11.99 -24.12 -14.96
CA VAL A 415 -13.05 -25.05 -14.53
C VAL A 415 -14.16 -25.20 -15.56
N ALA A 416 -14.94 -26.29 -15.49
CA ALA A 416 -16.21 -26.37 -16.20
C ALA A 416 -17.18 -25.28 -15.69
N ALA A 417 -17.89 -24.63 -16.60
CA ALA A 417 -18.88 -23.59 -16.30
C ALA A 417 -20.21 -24.16 -15.75
N SER A 418 -20.37 -25.48 -15.72
CA SER A 418 -21.51 -26.16 -15.14
C SER A 418 -21.07 -27.37 -14.31
N GLY A 419 -21.84 -27.66 -13.27
CA GLY A 419 -21.58 -28.77 -12.36
C GLY A 419 -20.48 -28.49 -11.33
N PRO A 420 -20.19 -29.46 -10.45
CA PRO A 420 -19.35 -29.25 -9.26
C PRO A 420 -17.84 -29.22 -9.57
N GLY A 421 -17.43 -28.93 -10.81
CA GLY A 421 -16.01 -29.00 -11.22
C GLY A 421 -15.10 -28.08 -10.41
N LEU A 422 -15.55 -26.84 -10.18
CA LEU A 422 -14.85 -25.87 -9.33
C LEU A 422 -14.81 -26.33 -7.87
N GLU A 423 -15.95 -26.72 -7.32
CA GLU A 423 -16.07 -27.16 -5.92
C GLU A 423 -15.20 -28.39 -5.64
N ASN A 424 -15.23 -29.40 -6.52
CA ASN A 424 -14.48 -30.64 -6.34
C ASN A 424 -12.96 -30.39 -6.33
N LEU A 425 -12.47 -29.52 -7.22
CA LEU A 425 -11.05 -29.17 -7.27
C LEU A 425 -10.62 -28.37 -6.02
N MET A 426 -11.43 -27.40 -5.62
CA MET A 426 -11.18 -26.65 -4.39
C MET A 426 -11.24 -27.56 -3.16
N MET A 427 -12.27 -28.39 -3.02
CA MET A 427 -12.47 -29.31 -1.90
C MET A 427 -11.26 -30.21 -1.68
N LYS A 428 -10.75 -30.83 -2.75
CA LYS A 428 -9.54 -31.67 -2.68
C LYS A 428 -8.34 -30.90 -2.14
N SER A 429 -8.17 -29.64 -2.55
CA SER A 429 -7.08 -28.79 -2.11
C SER A 429 -7.26 -28.32 -0.65
N LEU A 430 -8.49 -28.02 -0.25
CA LEU A 430 -8.87 -27.63 1.12
C LEU A 430 -8.67 -28.78 2.11
N GLU A 431 -9.11 -30.00 1.76
CA GLU A 431 -8.92 -31.20 2.58
C GLU A 431 -7.44 -31.51 2.83
N ALA A 432 -6.60 -31.39 1.80
CA ALA A 432 -5.16 -31.60 1.93
C ALA A 432 -4.52 -30.56 2.88
N ALA A 433 -4.86 -29.28 2.72
CA ALA A 433 -4.31 -28.22 3.56
C ALA A 433 -4.81 -28.29 5.01
N ALA A 434 -6.09 -28.60 5.23
CA ALA A 434 -6.66 -28.73 6.57
C ALA A 434 -6.06 -29.90 7.36
N ALA A 435 -5.60 -30.96 6.69
CA ALA A 435 -4.92 -32.08 7.34
C ALA A 435 -3.54 -31.70 7.90
N GLU A 436 -2.88 -30.70 7.31
CA GLU A 436 -1.58 -30.19 7.78
C GLU A 436 -1.72 -29.27 8.99
N ASP A 437 -2.79 -28.47 9.04
CA ASP A 437 -3.09 -27.55 10.15
C ASP A 437 -4.58 -27.56 10.52
N PRO A 438 -4.97 -28.26 11.60
CA PRO A 438 -6.35 -28.30 12.10
C PRO A 438 -6.89 -26.95 12.63
N SER A 439 -6.04 -25.92 12.76
CA SER A 439 -6.44 -24.57 13.16
C SER A 439 -6.58 -23.59 11.99
N SER A 440 -6.34 -24.07 10.77
CA SER A 440 -6.37 -23.27 9.55
C SER A 440 -7.78 -22.83 9.11
N PRO A 441 -7.90 -21.77 8.28
CA PRO A 441 -9.17 -21.40 7.64
C PRO A 441 -9.77 -22.52 6.80
N GLU A 442 -8.94 -23.41 6.24
CA GLU A 442 -9.37 -24.60 5.51
C GLU A 442 -10.05 -25.62 6.44
N ALA A 443 -9.50 -25.82 7.65
CA ALA A 443 -10.15 -26.64 8.66
C ALA A 443 -11.47 -26.03 9.15
N GLU A 444 -11.54 -24.71 9.35
CA GLU A 444 -12.78 -23.99 9.67
C GLU A 444 -13.83 -24.17 8.56
N PHE A 445 -13.42 -24.04 7.29
CA PHE A 445 -14.27 -24.31 6.15
C PHE A 445 -14.84 -25.74 6.21
N LEU A 446 -14.02 -26.76 6.48
CA LEU A 446 -14.48 -28.15 6.56
C LEU A 446 -15.45 -28.39 7.73
N VAL A 447 -15.33 -27.66 8.84
CA VAL A 447 -16.31 -27.70 9.94
C VAL A 447 -17.68 -27.20 9.48
N HIS A 448 -17.71 -26.14 8.67
CA HIS A 448 -18.96 -25.63 8.11
C HIS A 448 -19.50 -26.49 6.98
N TRP A 449 -18.61 -27.02 6.15
CA TRP A 449 -18.96 -27.94 5.07
C TRP A 449 -19.55 -29.23 5.63
N GLY A 450 -18.93 -29.86 6.63
CA GLY A 450 -19.25 -31.20 7.14
C GLY A 450 -20.62 -31.42 7.79
N ALA A 451 -21.47 -30.39 7.90
CA ALA A 451 -22.87 -30.55 8.32
C ALA A 451 -23.69 -31.32 7.26
N ASP A 452 -24.68 -32.12 7.68
CA ASP A 452 -25.50 -32.91 6.75
C ASP A 452 -26.23 -32.04 5.71
N ASP A 453 -26.45 -32.59 4.51
CA ASP A 453 -27.10 -31.89 3.40
C ASP A 453 -28.49 -31.34 3.74
N SER A 454 -29.20 -31.98 4.66
CA SER A 454 -30.52 -31.54 5.12
C SER A 454 -30.49 -30.54 6.29
N THR A 455 -29.34 -30.37 6.98
CA THR A 455 -29.26 -29.61 8.23
C THR A 455 -28.21 -28.49 8.22
N TRP A 456 -27.39 -28.35 7.16
CA TRP A 456 -26.32 -27.34 7.11
C TRP A 456 -26.84 -25.90 7.31
N ARG A 457 -28.05 -25.58 6.83
CA ARG A 457 -28.66 -24.26 7.04
C ARG A 457 -28.94 -23.99 8.51
N ASP A 458 -29.52 -24.96 9.21
CA ASP A 458 -29.83 -24.84 10.63
C ASP A 458 -28.54 -24.78 11.46
N ALA A 459 -27.51 -25.55 11.08
CA ALA A 459 -26.20 -25.50 11.74
C ALA A 459 -25.54 -24.12 11.57
N ALA A 460 -25.51 -23.56 10.36
CA ALA A 460 -24.95 -22.24 10.11
C ALA A 460 -25.77 -21.13 10.81
N ALA A 461 -27.10 -21.19 10.71
CA ALA A 461 -28.01 -20.27 11.39
C ALA A 461 -27.86 -20.34 12.92
N GLY A 462 -27.69 -21.53 13.49
CA GLY A 462 -27.44 -21.73 14.92
C GLY A 462 -26.14 -21.06 15.38
N ARG A 463 -25.04 -21.21 14.61
CA ARG A 463 -23.76 -20.54 14.90
C ARG A 463 -23.86 -19.03 14.87
N ILE A 464 -24.55 -18.47 13.86
CA ILE A 464 -24.82 -17.03 13.79
C ILE A 464 -25.67 -16.59 14.99
N SER A 465 -26.68 -17.35 15.37
CA SER A 465 -27.56 -17.04 16.51
C SER A 465 -26.76 -16.97 17.82
N THR A 466 -25.90 -17.97 18.08
CA THR A 466 -25.01 -17.99 19.25
C THR A 466 -24.06 -16.79 19.27
N PHE A 467 -23.45 -16.48 18.13
CA PHE A 467 -22.56 -15.32 18.00
C PHE A 467 -23.29 -14.00 18.27
N MET A 468 -24.50 -13.83 17.72
CA MET A 468 -25.27 -12.60 17.92
C MET A 468 -25.77 -12.45 19.37
N ALA A 469 -26.05 -13.56 20.07
CA ALA A 469 -26.32 -13.54 21.50
C ALA A 469 -25.09 -13.05 22.29
N ALA A 470 -23.90 -13.56 21.98
CA ALA A 470 -22.66 -13.10 22.61
C ALA A 470 -22.38 -11.60 22.33
N VAL A 471 -22.64 -11.13 21.11
CA VAL A 471 -22.57 -9.70 20.76
C VAL A 471 -23.57 -8.87 21.58
N ALA A 472 -24.80 -9.36 21.78
CA ALA A 472 -25.80 -8.68 22.59
C ALA A 472 -25.35 -8.54 24.06
N GLU A 473 -24.72 -9.56 24.62
CA GLU A 473 -24.11 -9.48 25.96
C GLU A 473 -23.01 -8.41 26.03
N ARG A 474 -22.17 -8.29 24.99
CA ARG A 474 -21.15 -7.22 24.92
C ARG A 474 -21.77 -5.84 24.83
N LEU A 475 -22.85 -5.66 24.08
CA LEU A 475 -23.55 -4.38 23.95
C LEU A 475 -24.29 -3.96 25.22
N ALA A 476 -24.64 -4.90 26.10
CA ALA A 476 -25.24 -4.60 27.40
C ALA A 476 -24.27 -3.87 28.35
N ASP A 477 -22.97 -4.05 28.16
CA ASP A 477 -21.89 -3.42 28.93
C ASP A 477 -21.29 -2.20 28.21
N ASP A 478 -20.86 -1.20 28.97
CA ASP A 478 -20.28 0.04 28.41
C ASP A 478 -18.88 -0.20 27.83
N ALA A 479 -18.07 -1.07 28.43
CA ALA A 479 -16.76 -1.39 27.87
C ALA A 479 -16.90 -2.23 26.59
N GLY A 480 -17.86 -3.17 26.56
CA GLY A 480 -18.18 -3.92 25.34
C GLY A 480 -18.71 -3.05 24.19
N LEU A 481 -19.54 -2.04 24.50
CA LEU A 481 -19.94 -1.02 23.52
C LEU A 481 -18.73 -0.22 22.99
N ASP A 482 -17.85 0.25 23.90
CA ASP A 482 -16.65 0.99 23.52
C ASP A 482 -15.73 0.16 22.61
N ASP A 483 -15.57 -1.14 22.89
CA ASP A 483 -14.80 -2.06 22.05
C ASP A 483 -15.37 -2.19 20.63
N LEU A 484 -16.70 -2.32 20.51
CA LEU A 484 -17.37 -2.39 19.20
C LEU A 484 -17.29 -1.06 18.44
N MET A 485 -17.28 0.08 19.14
CA MET A 485 -17.03 1.38 18.50
C MET A 485 -15.57 1.51 18.02
N ARG A 486 -14.59 0.97 18.74
CA ARG A 486 -13.19 0.87 18.26
C ARG A 486 -13.08 -0.05 17.05
N LEU A 487 -13.81 -1.16 17.02
CA LEU A 487 -13.90 -2.03 15.84
C LEU A 487 -14.51 -1.29 14.64
N ALA A 488 -15.58 -0.52 14.85
CA ALA A 488 -16.15 0.33 13.80
C ALA A 488 -15.10 1.32 13.27
N GLU A 489 -14.33 1.98 14.15
CA GLU A 489 -13.23 2.85 13.72
C GLU A 489 -12.14 2.09 12.97
N SER A 490 -11.76 0.89 13.40
CA SER A 490 -10.81 0.04 12.68
C SER A 490 -11.24 -0.17 11.22
N ARG A 491 -12.50 -0.53 11.00
CA ARG A 491 -13.04 -0.75 9.64
C ARG A 491 -13.16 0.54 8.84
N ARG A 492 -13.50 1.67 9.48
CA ARG A 492 -13.48 3.00 8.84
C ARG A 492 -12.06 3.37 8.39
N ARG A 493 -11.03 3.09 9.20
CA ARG A 493 -9.62 3.32 8.82
C ARG A 493 -9.19 2.45 7.66
N GLU A 494 -9.63 1.20 7.61
CA GLU A 494 -9.38 0.33 6.45
C GLU A 494 -10.05 0.89 5.18
N PHE A 495 -11.30 1.32 5.25
CA PHE A 495 -11.97 2.00 4.14
C PHE A 495 -11.20 3.25 3.65
N ARG A 496 -10.67 4.06 4.57
CA ARG A 496 -9.91 5.27 4.25
C ARG A 496 -8.61 5.02 3.48
N ARG A 497 -8.11 3.77 3.43
CA ARG A 497 -6.95 3.39 2.62
C ARG A 497 -7.31 3.13 1.15
N ARG A 498 -8.60 3.07 0.81
CA ARG A 498 -9.08 2.80 -0.55
C ARG A 498 -9.22 4.11 -1.33
N PRO A 499 -8.97 4.13 -2.66
CA PRO A 499 -9.22 5.30 -3.51
C PRO A 499 -10.67 5.82 -3.43
N LEU A 500 -11.62 4.94 -3.09
CA LEU A 500 -13.04 5.26 -2.88
C LEU A 500 -13.28 6.26 -1.71
N SER A 501 -12.31 6.44 -0.81
CA SER A 501 -12.36 7.41 0.30
C SER A 501 -11.88 8.81 -0.12
N GLU A 502 -12.67 9.47 -0.96
CA GLU A 502 -12.30 10.77 -1.56
C GLU A 502 -12.45 11.98 -0.61
N PHE A 503 -13.41 11.91 0.32
CA PHE A 503 -13.81 13.04 1.18
C PHE A 503 -13.52 12.78 2.65
N GLY A 504 -13.10 13.82 3.38
CA GLY A 504 -12.78 13.71 4.80
C GLY A 504 -14.00 13.40 5.68
N LEU A 505 -15.18 13.87 5.25
CA LEU A 505 -16.43 13.79 6.01
C LEU A 505 -17.25 12.52 5.79
N THR A 506 -16.83 11.61 4.89
CA THR A 506 -17.58 10.38 4.57
C THR A 506 -17.85 9.50 5.78
N LEU A 507 -16.88 9.37 6.70
CA LEU A 507 -16.99 8.54 7.89
C LEU A 507 -16.32 9.22 9.10
N PRO A 508 -16.94 9.17 10.29
CA PRO A 508 -16.42 9.81 11.51
C PRO A 508 -15.18 9.10 12.06
N ARG A 509 -14.38 9.77 12.91
CA ARG A 509 -13.17 9.25 13.54
C ARG A 509 -13.28 9.20 15.06
N LEU A 510 -12.52 8.32 15.71
CA LEU A 510 -12.30 8.36 17.15
C LEU A 510 -10.99 9.06 17.47
N ALA A 511 -11.00 10.08 18.33
CA ALA A 511 -9.79 10.79 18.75
C ALA A 511 -8.87 9.90 19.61
N THR A 512 -9.43 8.89 20.30
CA THR A 512 -8.67 7.96 21.13
C THR A 512 -7.98 6.85 20.34
N VAL A 513 -8.14 6.80 19.01
CA VAL A 513 -7.55 5.78 18.15
C VAL A 513 -6.62 6.46 17.15
N ALA A 514 -5.33 6.12 17.20
CA ALA A 514 -4.35 6.65 16.25
C ALA A 514 -4.70 6.20 14.81
N PRO A 515 -4.44 7.04 13.78
CA PRO A 515 -4.71 6.69 12.38
C PRO A 515 -4.08 5.37 11.94
N ASP A 516 -2.91 5.03 12.47
CA ASP A 516 -2.10 3.85 12.18
C ASP A 516 -2.28 2.70 13.18
N ALA A 517 -3.20 2.79 14.14
CA ALA A 517 -3.45 1.73 15.12
C ALA A 517 -3.66 0.36 14.44
N PRO A 518 -3.29 -0.76 15.07
CA PRO A 518 -3.58 -2.09 14.53
C PRO A 518 -5.05 -2.23 14.15
N LEU A 519 -5.34 -2.95 13.06
CA LEU A 519 -6.72 -3.29 12.75
C LEU A 519 -7.25 -4.22 13.84
N LEU A 520 -8.57 -4.27 14.01
CA LEU A 520 -9.26 -5.09 14.99
C LEU A 520 -10.15 -6.10 14.27
N LEU A 521 -10.33 -7.27 14.89
CA LEU A 521 -11.23 -8.32 14.44
C LEU A 521 -12.30 -8.56 15.50
N LEU A 522 -13.49 -8.95 15.04
CA LEU A 522 -14.54 -9.50 15.89
C LEU A 522 -14.39 -11.02 15.94
N LYS A 523 -14.44 -11.61 17.13
CA LYS A 523 -14.42 -13.07 17.31
C LYS A 523 -15.84 -13.61 17.46
N ALA A 524 -16.00 -14.93 17.24
CA ALA A 524 -17.30 -15.60 17.34
C ALA A 524 -17.90 -15.58 18.76
N ASP A 525 -17.11 -15.28 19.79
CA ASP A 525 -17.56 -15.03 21.17
C ASP A 525 -17.95 -13.57 21.43
N GLY A 526 -18.02 -12.74 20.38
CA GLY A 526 -18.36 -11.31 20.46
C GLY A 526 -17.23 -10.41 20.94
N ARG A 527 -16.06 -10.94 21.30
CA ARG A 527 -14.92 -10.11 21.74
C ARG A 527 -14.21 -9.46 20.57
N VAL A 528 -13.71 -8.25 20.80
CA VAL A 528 -12.87 -7.52 19.85
C VAL A 528 -11.42 -7.78 20.22
N THR A 529 -10.61 -8.21 19.25
CA THR A 529 -9.18 -8.45 19.44
C THR A 529 -8.38 -7.70 18.38
N GLY A 530 -7.05 -7.60 18.56
CA GLY A 530 -6.17 -7.19 17.47
C GLY A 530 -6.34 -8.11 16.26
N SER A 531 -6.35 -7.52 15.06
CA SER A 531 -6.19 -8.24 13.81
C SER A 531 -4.76 -8.74 13.76
N ILE A 532 -4.61 -10.04 13.88
CA ILE A 532 -3.38 -10.73 13.54
C ILE A 532 -3.22 -10.51 12.03
N SER A 533 -2.33 -9.60 11.59
CA SER A 533 -1.82 -9.64 10.22
C SER A 533 -1.17 -11.01 10.08
N ASN A 534 -1.61 -11.85 9.13
CA ASN A 534 -1.11 -13.21 8.85
C ASN A 534 0.36 -13.44 9.22
N SER A 535 0.60 -13.73 10.51
CA SER A 535 1.91 -13.93 11.12
C SER A 535 1.80 -14.83 12.35
N GLU A 536 0.72 -15.59 12.50
CA GLU A 536 0.66 -16.65 13.51
C GLU A 536 0.06 -17.92 12.91
N GLY A 537 0.90 -18.64 12.15
CA GLY A 537 1.20 -19.99 12.59
C GLY A 537 2.27 -19.88 13.68
N ASN A 538 1.98 -20.44 14.86
CA ASN A 538 2.87 -20.61 16.03
C ASN A 538 3.14 -19.33 16.87
N PRO A 539 2.94 -19.35 18.21
CA PRO A 539 3.31 -18.25 19.11
C PRO A 539 4.82 -18.21 19.35
N ALA A 540 5.57 -17.92 18.28
CA ALA A 540 6.93 -17.39 18.34
C ALA A 540 6.83 -15.93 17.89
N MET A 541 7.24 -15.01 18.77
CA MET A 541 7.23 -13.55 18.58
C MET A 541 7.16 -13.12 17.10
N ALA A 542 6.07 -12.45 16.70
CA ALA A 542 5.91 -11.89 15.37
C ALA A 542 7.19 -11.16 14.93
N PHE A 543 7.85 -11.69 13.89
CA PHE A 543 9.13 -11.18 13.42
C PHE A 543 8.95 -9.76 12.88
N ASN A 544 9.63 -8.80 13.51
CA ASN A 544 9.75 -7.43 13.01
C ASN A 544 11.22 -7.16 12.70
N PHE A 545 11.48 -6.41 11.63
CA PHE A 545 12.83 -5.93 11.40
C PHE A 545 13.11 -4.85 12.44
N ASP A 546 14.14 -5.06 13.25
CA ASP A 546 14.60 -4.09 14.21
C ASP A 546 15.42 -2.99 13.48
N PRO A 547 15.44 -1.75 14.01
CA PRO A 547 16.38 -0.73 13.55
C PRO A 547 17.84 -1.22 13.57
N PRO A 548 18.71 -0.81 12.63
CA PRO A 548 20.10 -1.24 12.57
C PRO A 548 20.78 -0.90 13.89
N GLY A 549 21.56 -1.83 14.43
CA GLY A 549 22.23 -1.64 15.72
C GLY A 549 21.30 -1.54 16.94
N HIS A 550 20.02 -1.91 16.79
CA HIS A 550 18.97 -1.73 17.79
C HIS A 550 18.83 -0.27 18.26
N LEU A 551 18.94 0.66 17.32
CA LEU A 551 18.72 2.08 17.59
C LEU A 551 17.28 2.35 18.06
N GLU A 552 17.15 3.18 19.08
CA GLU A 552 15.88 3.44 19.78
C GLU A 552 15.29 4.82 19.43
N ASP A 553 15.87 5.53 18.45
CA ASP A 553 15.45 6.90 18.09
C ASP A 553 14.05 6.93 17.43
N LEU A 554 13.63 5.82 16.81
CA LEU A 554 12.29 5.66 16.26
C LEU A 554 11.30 5.25 17.35
N ASP A 555 10.16 5.94 17.40
CA ASP A 555 9.02 5.54 18.22
C ASP A 555 8.34 4.26 17.67
N ALA A 556 7.24 3.84 18.28
CA ALA A 556 6.54 2.63 17.86
C ALA A 556 6.04 2.70 16.40
N ALA A 557 5.55 3.85 15.94
CA ALA A 557 5.09 4.05 14.58
C ALA A 557 6.27 4.05 13.59
N GLY A 558 7.37 4.72 13.94
CA GLY A 558 8.62 4.72 13.20
C GLY A 558 9.19 3.31 13.05
N ARG A 559 9.18 2.49 14.11
CA ARG A 559 9.62 1.07 14.04
C ARG A 559 8.75 0.21 13.13
N GLN A 560 7.44 0.44 13.11
CA GLN A 560 6.54 -0.25 12.18
C GLN A 560 6.76 0.18 10.73
N ARG A 561 6.97 1.48 10.47
CA ARG A 561 7.36 1.98 9.14
C ARG A 561 8.71 1.40 8.70
N TRP A 562 9.68 1.34 9.61
CA TRP A 562 10.98 0.71 9.37
C TRP A 562 10.81 -0.76 8.94
N HIS A 563 10.06 -1.55 9.71
CA HIS A 563 9.74 -2.93 9.35
C HIS A 563 9.12 -3.04 7.95
N GLY A 564 8.12 -2.21 7.63
CA GLY A 564 7.48 -2.21 6.32
C GLY A 564 8.42 -1.84 5.17
N ILE A 565 9.32 -0.86 5.36
CA ILE A 565 10.32 -0.48 4.37
C ILE A 565 11.30 -1.63 4.12
N ILE A 566 11.89 -2.19 5.18
CA ILE A 566 12.88 -3.27 5.05
C ILE A 566 12.24 -4.52 4.45
N SER A 567 11.03 -4.91 4.89
CA SER A 567 10.31 -6.05 4.30
C SER A 567 10.12 -5.90 2.79
N ARG A 568 9.74 -4.71 2.32
CA ARG A 568 9.58 -4.46 0.88
C ARG A 568 10.91 -4.51 0.13
N ILE A 569 12.00 -4.04 0.72
CA ILE A 569 13.35 -4.16 0.12
C ILE A 569 13.71 -5.64 -0.04
N PHE A 570 13.45 -6.48 0.97
CA PHE A 570 13.66 -7.93 0.87
C PHE A 570 12.79 -8.58 -0.21
N ASP A 571 11.51 -8.25 -0.29
CA ASP A 571 10.61 -8.81 -1.29
C ASP A 571 11.03 -8.44 -2.72
N ARG A 572 11.43 -7.18 -2.95
CA ARG A 572 11.97 -6.71 -4.24
C ARG A 572 13.32 -7.34 -4.58
N ALA A 573 14.21 -7.46 -3.60
CA ALA A 573 15.50 -8.11 -3.79
C ALA A 573 15.34 -9.60 -4.12
N ARG A 574 14.34 -10.27 -3.55
CA ARG A 574 13.96 -11.65 -3.89
C ARG A 574 13.34 -11.77 -5.29
N GLU A 575 12.51 -10.81 -5.69
CA GLU A 575 11.91 -10.77 -7.03
C GLU A 575 12.99 -10.71 -8.12
N GLY A 576 14.02 -9.87 -7.93
CA GLY A 576 15.10 -9.70 -8.89
C GLY A 576 14.61 -9.19 -10.24
N SER A 577 15.32 -9.53 -11.32
CA SER A 577 14.88 -9.24 -12.71
C SER A 577 14.83 -10.53 -13.52
N PRO A 578 13.67 -11.23 -13.57
CA PRO A 578 13.54 -12.46 -14.34
C PRO A 578 13.85 -12.30 -15.82
N GLN A 579 13.61 -11.11 -16.38
CA GLN A 579 13.87 -10.78 -17.78
C GLN A 579 15.37 -10.70 -18.12
N ASP A 580 16.22 -10.48 -17.10
CA ASP A 580 17.68 -10.39 -17.24
C ASP A 580 18.41 -11.63 -16.74
N ASN A 581 17.71 -12.77 -16.57
CA ASN A 581 18.25 -13.97 -15.92
C ASN A 581 18.72 -13.69 -14.47
N ASP A 582 18.09 -12.76 -13.75
CA ASP A 582 18.46 -12.29 -12.41
C ASP A 582 17.30 -12.43 -11.40
N GLY A 583 16.33 -13.28 -11.71
CA GLY A 583 15.18 -13.56 -10.84
C GLY A 583 14.25 -14.65 -11.41
N PRO A 584 13.26 -15.12 -10.64
CA PRO A 584 13.13 -14.92 -9.20
C PRO A 584 14.27 -15.59 -8.42
N ARG A 585 14.74 -14.97 -7.33
CA ARG A 585 15.87 -15.43 -6.52
C ARG A 585 15.38 -16.41 -5.45
N LEU A 586 15.07 -17.61 -5.89
CA LEU A 586 14.28 -18.58 -5.11
C LEU A 586 14.91 -19.06 -3.80
N GLN A 587 16.24 -18.96 -3.66
CA GLN A 587 16.94 -19.32 -2.41
C GLN A 587 17.08 -18.16 -1.43
N PHE A 588 16.71 -16.92 -1.80
CA PHE A 588 16.69 -15.80 -0.87
C PHE A 588 15.26 -15.62 -0.32
N PHE A 589 15.11 -15.42 0.99
CA PHE A 589 13.79 -15.24 1.60
C PHE A 589 13.71 -14.02 2.52
N ASN A 590 12.49 -13.50 2.63
CA ASN A 590 12.14 -12.43 3.55
C ASN A 590 11.73 -13.04 4.90
N PRO A 591 12.48 -12.80 5.99
CA PRO A 591 12.20 -13.40 7.30
C PRO A 591 10.90 -12.88 7.94
N ALA A 592 10.35 -11.75 7.46
CA ALA A 592 9.05 -11.25 7.88
C ALA A 592 7.87 -12.09 7.35
N SER A 593 8.03 -12.74 6.18
CA SER A 593 6.98 -13.58 5.58
C SER A 593 7.28 -15.06 5.64
N THR A 594 8.53 -15.44 5.88
CA THR A 594 9.00 -16.83 5.93
C THR A 594 9.97 -17.00 7.10
N ALA A 595 9.56 -17.69 8.15
CA ALA A 595 10.45 -17.95 9.28
C ALA A 595 11.66 -18.81 8.85
N ALA A 596 12.82 -18.51 9.44
CA ALA A 596 13.97 -19.39 9.35
C ALA A 596 13.65 -20.74 10.00
N GLY A 597 14.16 -21.83 9.42
CA GLY A 597 14.03 -23.16 9.98
C GLY A 597 14.83 -23.32 11.27
N ALA A 598 14.51 -24.36 12.04
CA ALA A 598 15.18 -24.64 13.32
C ALA A 598 16.68 -24.96 13.18
N ASP A 599 17.15 -25.24 11.97
CA ASP A 599 18.55 -25.48 11.62
C ASP A 599 19.30 -24.20 11.21
N ALA A 600 18.71 -23.02 11.42
CA ALA A 600 19.31 -21.76 11.03
C ALA A 600 20.69 -21.55 11.67
N VAL A 601 21.67 -21.14 10.85
CA VAL A 601 23.03 -20.81 11.27
C VAL A 601 23.37 -19.40 10.80
N GLU A 602 23.93 -18.60 11.70
CA GLU A 602 24.46 -17.28 11.40
C GLU A 602 25.95 -17.35 11.03
N GLU A 603 26.36 -16.67 9.95
CA GLU A 603 27.76 -16.44 9.61
C GLU A 603 28.03 -14.93 9.52
N ASP A 604 28.94 -14.46 10.37
CA ASP A 604 29.53 -13.13 10.24
C ASP A 604 30.49 -13.12 9.05
N ILE A 605 30.18 -12.32 8.04
CA ILE A 605 31.01 -12.14 6.86
C ILE A 605 31.80 -10.85 7.06
N GLU A 606 33.13 -10.98 7.21
CA GLU A 606 34.03 -9.89 7.58
C GLU A 606 34.87 -9.40 6.39
N TRP A 607 35.11 -8.08 6.31
CA TRP A 607 36.00 -7.46 5.32
C TRP A 607 36.72 -6.22 5.88
N SER A 608 37.76 -5.76 5.18
CA SER A 608 38.50 -4.54 5.54
C SER A 608 37.66 -3.30 5.30
N ALA A 609 37.66 -2.35 6.23
CA ALA A 609 36.98 -1.07 6.07
C ALA A 609 37.69 -0.09 5.12
N PHE A 610 38.95 -0.35 4.75
CA PHE A 610 39.71 0.54 3.89
C PHE A 610 39.29 0.36 2.42
N PRO A 611 38.98 1.46 1.68
CA PRO A 611 38.60 1.40 0.26
C PRO A 611 39.61 0.71 -0.64
N ARG A 612 39.28 -0.49 -1.12
CA ARG A 612 40.19 -1.28 -1.95
C ARG A 612 40.53 -0.59 -3.28
N GLN A 613 39.58 0.11 -3.87
CA GLN A 613 39.80 0.83 -5.13
C GLN A 613 40.88 1.91 -4.95
N VAL A 614 40.86 2.63 -3.82
CA VAL A 614 41.91 3.60 -3.48
C VAL A 614 43.25 2.91 -3.26
N GLU A 615 43.27 1.72 -2.64
CA GLU A 615 44.49 0.93 -2.49
C GLU A 615 45.10 0.54 -3.85
N ILE A 616 44.27 0.10 -4.81
CA ILE A 616 44.73 -0.29 -6.16
C ILE A 616 45.29 0.91 -6.94
N ASP A 617 44.62 2.06 -6.85
CA ASP A 617 44.93 3.23 -7.67
C ASP A 617 46.10 4.07 -7.11
N SER A 618 46.60 3.74 -5.92
CA SER A 618 47.67 4.50 -5.24
C SER A 618 49.02 3.79 -5.29
N GLY A 619 50.10 4.55 -5.42
CA GLY A 619 51.47 4.02 -5.46
C GLY A 619 52.14 3.87 -4.09
N SER A 620 51.54 4.39 -3.02
CA SER A 620 52.08 4.33 -1.65
C SER A 620 51.02 4.45 -0.56
N ASP A 621 51.36 4.05 0.67
CA ASP A 621 50.49 4.22 1.84
C ASP A 621 50.09 5.68 2.10
N GLU A 622 51.04 6.61 2.00
CA GLU A 622 50.76 8.03 2.27
C GLU A 622 49.81 8.62 1.22
N GLU A 623 49.94 8.19 -0.04
CA GLU A 623 49.01 8.56 -1.12
C GLU A 623 47.61 8.00 -0.88
N ARG A 624 47.46 6.69 -0.64
CA ARG A 624 46.13 6.08 -0.44
C ARG A 624 45.41 6.65 0.78
N TRP A 625 46.14 6.92 1.87
CA TRP A 625 45.56 7.55 3.05
C TRP A 625 45.09 8.97 2.79
N SER A 626 45.90 9.76 2.07
CA SER A 626 45.56 11.13 1.68
C SER A 626 44.32 11.15 0.76
N VAL A 627 44.26 10.25 -0.23
CA VAL A 627 43.13 10.13 -1.16
C VAL A 627 41.86 9.72 -0.43
N ALA A 628 41.91 8.71 0.45
CA ALA A 628 40.77 8.23 1.21
C ALA A 628 40.22 9.28 2.22
N ASP A 629 41.10 10.13 2.78
CA ASP A 629 40.71 11.30 3.59
C ASP A 629 40.23 12.48 2.74
N GLY A 630 40.39 12.45 1.42
CA GLY A 630 40.09 13.56 0.52
C GLY A 630 38.60 13.74 0.20
N SER A 631 37.82 12.66 0.18
CA SER A 631 36.39 12.72 -0.15
C SER A 631 35.60 11.58 0.49
N ARG A 632 34.34 11.86 0.86
CA ARG A 632 33.37 10.83 1.27
C ARG A 632 32.99 9.88 0.12
N ASP A 633 33.18 10.30 -1.14
CA ASP A 633 32.80 9.49 -2.31
C ASP A 633 33.70 8.28 -2.55
N VAL A 634 34.94 8.32 -2.04
CA VAL A 634 35.90 7.23 -2.15
C VAL A 634 35.93 6.34 -0.89
N GLN A 635 35.07 6.60 0.09
CA GLN A 635 34.95 5.81 1.32
C GLN A 635 33.86 4.74 1.14
N ASP A 636 34.09 3.82 0.22
CA ASP A 636 33.08 2.92 -0.35
C ASP A 636 33.10 1.51 0.27
N GLU A 637 33.51 1.31 1.53
CA GLU A 637 33.52 -0.03 2.17
C GLU A 637 32.61 -0.09 3.40
N TYR A 638 31.43 0.55 3.29
CA TYR A 638 30.41 0.64 4.36
C TYR A 638 30.92 1.21 5.69
N CYS A 639 32.05 1.92 5.68
CA CYS A 639 32.61 2.67 6.79
C CYS A 639 33.02 4.04 6.27
N GLU A 640 32.36 5.09 6.75
CA GLU A 640 32.67 6.46 6.36
C GLU A 640 33.12 7.27 7.57
N TRP A 641 34.06 8.19 7.37
CA TRP A 641 34.70 8.92 8.45
C TRP A 641 34.96 10.39 8.17
N SER A 642 35.21 11.12 9.25
CA SER A 642 35.64 12.52 9.22
C SER A 642 36.66 12.81 10.31
N VAL A 643 37.69 13.57 9.95
CA VAL A 643 38.82 13.94 10.80
C VAL A 643 38.67 15.38 11.28
N GLU A 644 38.65 15.57 12.59
CA GLU A 644 38.66 16.87 13.25
C GLU A 644 40.10 17.24 13.62
N ARG A 645 40.51 18.46 13.23
CA ARG A 645 41.85 18.98 13.50
C ARG A 645 41.80 20.29 14.27
N GLN A 646 42.75 20.45 15.18
CA GLN A 646 43.04 21.70 15.87
C GLN A 646 44.53 22.03 15.71
N ASP A 647 44.84 23.22 15.22
CA ASP A 647 46.21 23.68 14.94
C ASP A 647 47.03 22.69 14.07
N GLY A 648 46.34 22.04 13.11
CA GLY A 648 46.91 21.04 12.20
C GLY A 648 46.97 19.61 12.76
N ASN A 649 46.84 19.44 14.07
CA ASN A 649 46.87 18.14 14.74
C ASN A 649 45.50 17.47 14.74
N ILE A 650 45.46 16.16 14.56
CA ILE A 650 44.22 15.38 14.70
C ILE A 650 43.87 15.31 16.18
N VAL A 651 42.66 15.74 16.51
CA VAL A 651 42.13 15.70 17.89
C VAL A 651 41.00 14.69 18.03
N ARG A 652 40.27 14.41 16.95
CA ARG A 652 39.18 13.43 16.94
C ARG A 652 38.94 12.87 15.53
N VAL A 653 38.52 11.62 15.43
CA VAL A 653 38.02 11.02 14.19
C VAL A 653 36.66 10.36 14.43
N PHE A 654 35.68 10.68 13.59
CA PHE A 654 34.32 10.12 13.65
C PHE A 654 34.20 8.99 12.62
N PHE A 655 33.57 7.87 12.98
CA PHE A 655 33.26 6.76 12.09
C PHE A 655 31.77 6.42 12.14
N THR A 656 31.17 6.11 10.99
CA THR A 656 29.77 5.69 10.88
C THR A 656 29.58 4.62 9.82
N CYS A 657 28.68 3.68 10.11
CA CYS A 657 28.09 2.76 9.15
C CYS A 657 26.55 2.78 9.23
N GLU A 658 25.97 3.87 9.76
CA GLU A 658 24.51 4.07 9.77
C GLU A 658 24.00 4.34 8.35
N GLY A 659 23.05 3.52 7.87
CA GLY A 659 22.46 3.68 6.54
C GLY A 659 21.59 4.93 6.42
N PRO A 660 21.59 5.62 5.26
CA PRO A 660 20.76 6.81 5.04
C PRO A 660 19.26 6.53 5.19
N GLU A 661 18.80 5.30 4.95
CA GLU A 661 17.39 4.88 5.07
C GLU A 661 16.82 5.17 6.45
N TYR A 662 17.60 4.87 7.51
CA TYR A 662 17.18 5.10 8.90
C TYR A 662 17.02 6.60 9.19
N TRP A 663 17.96 7.40 8.70
CA TRP A 663 18.00 8.84 8.92
C TRP A 663 16.93 9.59 8.14
N GLU A 664 16.63 9.15 6.92
CA GLU A 664 15.53 9.69 6.12
C GLU A 664 14.18 9.40 6.79
N LEU A 665 13.97 8.17 7.26
CA LEU A 665 12.75 7.82 8.02
C LEU A 665 12.65 8.57 9.35
N LEU A 666 13.77 8.73 10.07
CA LEU A 666 13.79 9.48 11.31
C LEU A 666 13.50 10.96 11.06
N ALA A 667 14.01 11.54 9.98
CA ALA A 667 13.74 12.93 9.63
C ALA A 667 12.29 13.19 9.25
N GLU A 668 11.63 12.23 8.60
CA GLU A 668 10.19 12.31 8.30
C GLU A 668 9.31 12.25 9.55
N SER A 669 9.74 11.52 10.58
CA SER A 669 8.96 11.29 11.81
C SER A 669 9.29 12.31 12.91
N ASN A 670 10.55 12.67 13.09
CA ASN A 670 11.04 13.53 14.15
C ASN A 670 12.32 14.29 13.74
N PHE A 671 12.14 15.33 12.93
CA PHE A 671 13.25 16.17 12.47
C PHE A 671 14.00 16.88 13.60
N ASP A 672 13.33 17.27 14.68
CA ASP A 672 13.97 17.93 15.82
C ASP A 672 14.97 16.97 16.50
N LEU A 673 14.60 15.70 16.65
CA LEU A 673 15.52 14.67 17.13
C LEU A 673 16.71 14.47 16.19
N VAL A 674 16.52 14.58 14.86
CA VAL A 674 17.65 14.57 13.91
C VAL A 674 18.61 15.73 14.19
N VAL A 675 18.10 16.95 14.37
CA VAL A 675 18.94 18.11 14.71
C VAL A 675 19.70 17.88 16.02
N ASP A 676 19.03 17.36 17.06
CA ASP A 676 19.65 17.07 18.35
C ASP A 676 20.71 15.98 18.28
N LEU A 677 20.49 14.95 17.47
CA LEU A 677 21.47 13.91 17.22
C LEU A 677 22.70 14.45 16.46
N TYR A 678 22.51 15.29 15.45
CA TYR A 678 23.61 15.99 14.78
C TYR A 678 24.38 16.89 15.75
N ARG A 679 23.68 17.61 16.65
CA ARG A 679 24.33 18.43 17.68
C ARG A 679 25.17 17.60 18.64
N ARG A 680 24.64 16.46 19.05
CA ARG A 680 25.28 15.54 20.00
C ARG A 680 26.49 14.82 19.40
N HIS A 681 26.38 14.38 18.14
CA HIS A 681 27.32 13.44 17.56
C HIS A 681 28.25 14.03 16.49
N VAL A 682 27.96 15.23 15.99
CA VAL A 682 28.77 15.93 14.98
C VAL A 682 29.25 17.29 15.49
N ASN A 683 28.34 18.25 15.72
CA ASN A 683 28.75 19.58 16.16
C ASN A 683 27.61 20.33 16.89
N PRO A 684 27.82 20.86 18.11
CA PRO A 684 26.77 21.54 18.87
C PRO A 684 26.22 22.79 18.18
N GLY A 685 26.94 23.38 17.22
CA GLY A 685 26.53 24.54 16.43
C GLY A 685 25.62 24.23 15.24
N VAL A 686 25.19 22.98 15.04
CA VAL A 686 24.27 22.61 13.95
C VAL A 686 22.94 23.37 14.09
N MET A 687 22.52 24.00 12.99
CA MET A 687 21.21 24.64 12.85
C MET A 687 20.25 23.79 12.00
N PRO A 688 18.93 23.82 12.25
CA PRO A 688 17.93 23.10 11.44
C PRO A 688 18.08 23.31 9.93
N ASP A 689 18.29 24.55 9.50
CA ASP A 689 18.44 24.92 8.08
C ASP A 689 19.72 24.38 7.44
N ASP A 690 20.74 24.03 8.24
CA ASP A 690 21.94 23.38 7.70
C ASP A 690 21.65 21.97 7.17
N LEU A 691 20.56 21.33 7.62
CA LEU A 691 20.18 19.95 7.32
C LEU A 691 19.07 19.84 6.26
N ARG A 692 18.54 20.95 5.76
CA ARG A 692 17.43 20.97 4.80
C ARG A 692 17.86 21.36 3.38
N ASP A 693 17.11 20.93 2.38
CA ASP A 693 17.21 21.43 1.01
C ASP A 693 16.36 22.69 0.78
N GLY A 694 16.38 23.23 -0.45
CA GLY A 694 15.60 24.43 -0.80
C GLY A 694 14.08 24.24 -0.78
N ALA A 695 13.59 23.00 -0.66
CA ALA A 695 12.18 22.66 -0.49
C ALA A 695 11.81 22.38 0.98
N GLY A 696 12.77 22.47 1.91
CA GLY A 696 12.57 22.23 3.33
C GLY A 696 12.65 20.76 3.77
N ASN A 697 12.99 19.84 2.86
CA ASN A 697 13.14 18.42 3.18
C ASN A 697 14.52 18.13 3.77
N TYR A 698 14.64 17.07 4.58
CA TYR A 698 15.96 16.63 5.06
C TYR A 698 16.86 16.28 3.88
N ARG A 699 18.08 16.80 3.91
CA ARG A 699 19.12 16.56 2.92
C ARG A 699 20.16 15.60 3.53
N PRO A 700 20.22 14.33 3.11
CA PRO A 700 21.19 13.37 3.65
C PRO A 700 22.65 13.85 3.51
N ARG A 701 22.97 14.42 2.33
CA ARG A 701 24.27 15.02 2.01
C ARG A 701 24.27 16.53 2.30
N ASN A 702 24.14 16.89 3.58
CA ASN A 702 24.05 18.28 4.06
C ASN A 702 25.41 18.88 4.47
N LYS A 703 25.41 20.13 4.96
CA LYS A 703 26.61 20.87 5.37
C LYS A 703 27.52 20.11 6.34
N TRP A 704 26.94 19.30 7.22
CA TRP A 704 27.59 18.57 8.32
C TRP A 704 27.87 17.09 8.02
N ASN A 705 27.34 16.56 6.92
CA ASN A 705 27.51 15.16 6.51
C ASN A 705 27.90 15.01 5.03
N ASN A 706 28.84 15.84 4.56
CA ASN A 706 29.25 15.89 3.15
C ASN A 706 30.76 16.03 2.94
N SER A 707 31.54 16.23 4.01
CA SER A 707 33.01 16.34 3.91
C SER A 707 33.68 15.38 4.88
N THR A 708 34.97 15.18 4.69
CA THR A 708 35.84 14.40 5.58
C THR A 708 36.37 15.24 6.75
N THR A 709 35.89 16.48 6.93
CA THR A 709 36.44 17.43 7.93
C THR A 709 35.41 18.10 8.85
N ARG A 710 34.11 18.01 8.54
CA ARG A 710 33.05 18.66 9.33
C ARG A 710 32.23 17.69 10.18
N GLY A 711 32.28 16.40 9.86
CA GLY A 711 31.45 15.38 10.47
C GLY A 711 31.06 14.26 9.51
N ALA A 712 30.79 13.10 10.10
CA ALA A 712 30.17 11.97 9.42
C ALA A 712 29.03 11.46 10.29
N MET A 713 27.77 11.82 9.97
CA MET A 713 26.61 11.39 10.75
C MET A 713 26.18 9.99 10.35
N HIS A 714 25.91 9.81 9.06
CA HIS A 714 25.52 8.56 8.44
C HIS A 714 26.19 8.43 7.07
N LEU A 715 26.09 7.26 6.45
CA LEU A 715 26.64 6.95 5.14
C LEU A 715 26.05 7.87 4.06
N VAL A 716 26.88 8.38 3.16
CA VAL A 716 26.45 9.22 2.01
C VAL A 716 27.03 8.77 0.68
N GLN A 717 27.97 7.83 0.70
CA GLN A 717 28.47 7.19 -0.49
C GLN A 717 27.34 6.29 -1.06
N ARG A 718 27.09 6.41 -2.37
CA ARG A 718 25.90 5.85 -3.05
C ARG A 718 25.78 4.31 -3.00
N ALA A 719 26.91 3.61 -2.94
CA ALA A 719 27.02 2.16 -2.86
C ALA A 719 26.93 1.63 -1.43
N ASN A 720 27.01 2.50 -0.41
CA ASN A 720 26.96 2.13 1.00
C ASN A 720 25.53 2.13 1.58
N THR A 721 24.50 1.91 0.77
CA THR A 721 23.10 1.89 1.24
C THR A 721 22.74 0.51 1.83
N LEU A 722 21.79 0.46 2.76
CA LEU A 722 21.30 -0.81 3.29
C LEU A 722 20.52 -1.59 2.22
N GLY A 723 19.81 -0.88 1.34
CA GLY A 723 19.17 -1.48 0.16
C GLY A 723 20.16 -2.16 -0.79
N ALA A 724 21.33 -1.55 -1.00
CA ALA A 724 22.38 -2.14 -1.83
C ALA A 724 22.89 -3.46 -1.26
N GLU A 725 23.09 -3.52 0.06
CA GLU A 725 23.55 -4.72 0.74
C GLU A 725 22.54 -5.88 0.64
N ILE A 726 21.26 -5.61 0.91
CA ILE A 726 20.20 -6.62 0.80
C ILE A 726 20.12 -7.15 -0.65
N GLN A 727 20.26 -6.25 -1.63
CA GLN A 727 20.27 -6.62 -3.05
C GLN A 727 21.48 -7.48 -3.42
N LEU A 728 22.64 -7.20 -2.83
CA LEU A 728 23.88 -7.95 -3.03
C LEU A 728 23.74 -9.37 -2.51
N ALA A 729 23.31 -9.54 -1.26
CA ALA A 729 23.09 -10.85 -0.65
C ALA A 729 22.03 -11.66 -1.43
N ALA A 730 20.92 -11.01 -1.82
CA ALA A 730 19.89 -11.65 -2.63
C ALA A 730 20.41 -12.09 -4.01
N GLY A 731 21.11 -11.22 -4.73
CA GLY A 731 21.70 -11.52 -6.04
C GLY A 731 22.72 -12.65 -5.97
N ALA A 732 23.52 -12.67 -4.91
CA ALA A 732 24.48 -13.73 -4.62
C ALA A 732 23.84 -15.09 -4.29
N SER A 733 22.53 -15.15 -3.98
CA SER A 733 21.84 -16.42 -3.71
C SER A 733 21.58 -17.25 -4.97
N ILE A 734 21.81 -16.71 -6.16
CA ILE A 734 21.64 -17.46 -7.42
C ILE A 734 22.88 -18.33 -7.66
N VAL A 735 22.72 -19.65 -7.63
CA VAL A 735 23.78 -20.59 -8.02
C VAL A 735 23.89 -20.59 -9.55
N ARG A 736 24.97 -20.02 -10.09
CA ARG A 736 25.22 -19.94 -11.54
C ARG A 736 25.92 -21.19 -12.06
N ALA A 737 25.56 -21.64 -13.26
CA ALA A 737 26.25 -22.70 -13.98
C ALA A 737 26.56 -22.30 -15.42
N ARG A 738 27.67 -22.80 -15.97
CA ARG A 738 27.98 -22.70 -17.40
C ARG A 738 27.04 -23.61 -18.20
N PRO A 739 26.92 -23.42 -19.54
CA PRO A 739 26.10 -24.28 -20.40
C PRO A 739 26.43 -25.78 -20.33
N ASP A 740 27.66 -26.14 -19.92
CA ASP A 740 28.09 -27.52 -19.71
C ASP A 740 27.69 -28.10 -18.34
N GLY A 741 26.97 -27.34 -17.51
CA GLY A 741 26.53 -27.71 -16.18
C GLY A 741 27.55 -27.43 -15.06
N THR A 742 28.74 -26.91 -15.39
CA THR A 742 29.75 -26.58 -14.37
C THR A 742 29.32 -25.38 -13.53
N VAL A 743 29.16 -25.58 -12.22
CA VAL A 743 28.79 -24.52 -11.27
C VAL A 743 29.95 -23.51 -11.11
N LEU A 744 29.61 -22.22 -11.10
CA LEU A 744 30.56 -21.15 -10.86
C LEU A 744 30.82 -21.02 -9.35
N THR A 745 32.09 -20.92 -8.99
CA THR A 745 32.53 -20.87 -7.58
C THR A 745 33.58 -19.79 -7.31
N GLY A 746 34.20 -19.22 -8.35
CA GLY A 746 35.20 -18.17 -8.20
C GLY A 746 34.58 -16.87 -7.71
N THR A 747 35.17 -16.25 -6.70
CA THR A 747 34.67 -15.01 -6.07
C THR A 747 34.39 -13.89 -7.08
N ARG A 748 35.36 -13.57 -7.94
CA ARG A 748 35.17 -12.55 -8.99
C ARG A 748 34.27 -13.02 -10.13
N GLU A 749 34.35 -14.30 -10.46
CA GLU A 749 33.51 -14.91 -11.50
C GLU A 749 32.01 -14.84 -11.17
N LEU A 750 31.66 -14.98 -9.89
CA LEU A 750 30.28 -14.85 -9.43
C LEU A 750 29.74 -13.43 -9.62
N ILE A 751 30.56 -12.41 -9.35
CA ILE A 751 30.22 -11.00 -9.62
C ILE A 751 30.10 -10.76 -11.12
N ASP A 752 31.12 -11.11 -11.90
CA ASP A 752 31.13 -10.89 -13.35
C ASP A 752 29.90 -11.52 -14.01
N CYS A 753 29.45 -12.68 -13.50
CA CYS A 753 28.32 -13.41 -14.04
C CYS A 753 26.95 -12.92 -13.52
N SER A 754 26.83 -12.53 -12.24
CA SER A 754 25.53 -12.19 -11.66
C SER A 754 25.26 -10.68 -11.56
N GLY A 755 26.31 -9.85 -11.62
CA GLY A 755 26.21 -8.39 -11.59
C GLY A 755 25.54 -7.84 -10.33
N TYR A 756 25.80 -8.43 -9.16
CA TYR A 756 25.19 -8.03 -7.88
C TYR A 756 25.98 -6.95 -7.12
N GLY A 757 27.19 -6.60 -7.54
CA GLY A 757 28.06 -5.63 -6.85
C GLY A 757 29.32 -5.29 -7.64
N GLU A 758 30.26 -4.59 -7.01
CA GLU A 758 31.52 -4.12 -7.62
C GLU A 758 32.66 -5.12 -7.40
N ARG A 759 33.32 -5.47 -8.50
CA ARG A 759 34.36 -6.49 -8.57
C ARG A 759 35.60 -6.16 -7.75
N GLU A 760 35.98 -4.88 -7.69
CA GLU A 760 37.25 -4.47 -7.09
C GLU A 760 37.10 -3.88 -5.67
N ARG A 761 35.93 -4.00 -5.02
CA ARG A 761 35.74 -3.78 -3.57
C ARG A 761 36.19 -4.98 -2.73
N HIS A 762 36.36 -4.80 -1.43
CA HIS A 762 36.51 -5.89 -0.45
C HIS A 762 35.17 -6.51 -0.09
N SER A 763 34.16 -5.70 0.23
CA SER A 763 32.84 -6.15 0.67
C SER A 763 32.17 -7.10 -0.33
N ASP A 764 31.98 -6.62 -1.56
CA ASP A 764 31.04 -7.23 -2.50
C ASP A 764 31.45 -8.63 -2.94
N PRO A 765 32.73 -8.88 -3.30
CA PRO A 765 33.17 -10.24 -3.64
C PRO A 765 33.13 -11.17 -2.42
N THR A 766 33.43 -10.64 -1.23
CA THR A 766 33.48 -11.43 0.00
C THR A 766 32.09 -11.90 0.42
N ILE A 767 31.13 -10.97 0.48
CA ILE A 767 29.72 -11.26 0.79
C ILE A 767 29.13 -12.19 -0.26
N GLY A 768 29.34 -11.85 -1.54
CA GLY A 768 28.80 -12.63 -2.64
C GLY A 768 29.30 -14.07 -2.65
N ALA A 769 30.60 -14.29 -2.42
CA ALA A 769 31.18 -15.63 -2.38
C ALA A 769 30.65 -16.47 -1.20
N LYS A 770 30.49 -15.85 -0.03
CA LYS A 770 30.01 -16.51 1.20
C LYS A 770 28.53 -16.84 1.15
N VAL A 771 27.68 -15.90 0.73
CA VAL A 771 26.25 -16.14 0.52
C VAL A 771 26.03 -17.22 -0.56
N ASN A 772 26.76 -17.15 -1.68
CA ASN A 772 26.65 -18.16 -2.72
C ASN A 772 27.14 -19.54 -2.24
N ALA A 773 28.10 -19.62 -1.30
CA ALA A 773 28.51 -20.89 -0.72
C ALA A 773 27.35 -21.57 0.03
N HIS A 774 26.55 -20.82 0.80
CA HIS A 774 25.34 -21.33 1.45
C HIS A 774 24.28 -21.78 0.43
N ALA A 775 24.07 -21.00 -0.62
CA ALA A 775 23.15 -21.35 -1.69
C ALA A 775 23.58 -22.64 -2.42
N ARG A 776 24.88 -22.79 -2.73
CA ARG A 776 25.46 -24.02 -3.32
C ARG A 776 25.37 -25.23 -2.39
N ALA A 777 25.38 -25.01 -1.08
CA ALA A 777 25.10 -26.03 -0.08
C ALA A 777 23.61 -26.40 0.01
N ARG A 778 22.78 -25.92 -0.94
CA ARG A 778 21.33 -26.15 -1.01
C ARG A 778 20.59 -25.63 0.22
N SER A 779 21.02 -24.48 0.74
CA SER A 779 20.34 -23.78 1.82
C SER A 779 19.45 -22.67 1.26
N ASP A 780 18.42 -22.31 1.99
CA ASP A 780 17.74 -21.02 1.83
C ASP A 780 18.49 -19.98 2.68
N VAL A 781 18.65 -18.76 2.17
CA VAL A 781 19.51 -17.72 2.73
C VAL A 781 18.73 -16.43 3.00
N THR A 782 19.06 -15.75 4.09
CA THR A 782 18.60 -14.40 4.41
C THR A 782 19.68 -13.63 5.19
N LEU A 783 19.36 -12.47 5.77
CA LEU A 783 20.25 -11.70 6.63
C LEU A 783 19.70 -11.62 8.07
N ALA A 784 20.59 -11.58 9.06
CA ALA A 784 20.20 -11.56 10.47
C ALA A 784 19.53 -10.23 10.87
N ASN A 785 18.59 -10.30 11.80
CA ASN A 785 17.92 -9.15 12.39
C ASN A 785 18.72 -8.62 13.60
N PRO A 786 18.99 -7.31 13.74
CA PRO A 786 18.71 -6.22 12.81
C PRO A 786 19.62 -6.27 11.57
N VAL A 787 19.01 -6.06 10.41
CA VAL A 787 19.73 -5.97 9.13
C VAL A 787 20.56 -4.69 9.12
N GLY A 788 21.86 -4.80 8.84
CA GLY A 788 22.79 -3.68 8.92
C GLY A 788 24.25 -4.09 8.70
N LEU A 789 25.09 -3.07 8.64
CA LEU A 789 26.55 -3.15 8.54
C LEU A 789 27.12 -2.73 9.88
N TYR A 790 28.09 -3.47 10.41
CA TYR A 790 28.55 -3.31 11.79
C TYR A 790 30.07 -3.36 11.88
N PHE A 791 30.62 -2.60 12.83
CA PHE A 791 32.02 -2.76 13.23
C PHE A 791 32.20 -4.16 13.84
N ALA A 792 32.99 -5.02 13.19
CA ALA A 792 33.30 -6.35 13.68
C ALA A 792 34.37 -6.29 14.77
N ARG A 793 35.48 -5.60 14.48
CA ARG A 793 36.60 -5.37 15.38
C ARG A 793 37.49 -4.22 14.91
N VAL A 794 38.32 -3.74 15.83
CA VAL A 794 39.42 -2.81 15.56
C VAL A 794 40.70 -3.44 16.10
N ASP A 795 41.77 -3.47 15.30
CA ASP A 795 43.06 -4.02 15.69
C ASP A 795 43.98 -2.91 16.24
N PHE A 796 44.22 -2.97 17.56
CA PHE A 796 45.10 -2.03 18.26
C PHE A 796 46.55 -2.52 18.38
N ALA A 797 46.89 -3.71 17.87
CA ALA A 797 48.19 -4.35 18.13
C ALA A 797 49.39 -3.51 17.67
N ALA A 798 49.22 -2.71 16.62
CA ALA A 798 50.27 -1.86 16.06
C ALA A 798 50.18 -0.38 16.51
N TRP A 799 49.36 -0.08 17.51
CA TRP A 799 49.16 1.27 18.02
C TRP A 799 50.08 1.56 19.20
N GLU A 800 50.66 2.75 19.24
CA GLU A 800 51.49 3.22 20.36
C GLU A 800 51.04 4.61 20.79
N THR A 801 50.63 4.75 22.05
CA THR A 801 50.32 6.05 22.66
C THR A 801 51.58 6.69 23.24
N PRO A 802 51.71 8.03 23.21
CA PRO A 802 52.90 8.72 23.73
C PRO A 802 53.17 8.49 25.22
N ASP A 803 52.13 8.23 26.00
CA ASP A 803 52.18 8.03 27.44
C ASP A 803 52.20 6.54 27.86
N GLY A 804 52.19 5.62 26.89
CA GLY A 804 52.16 4.17 27.12
C GLY A 804 50.81 3.62 27.61
N SER A 805 49.74 4.42 27.58
CA SER A 805 48.38 3.97 27.86
C SER A 805 47.86 2.99 26.80
N ASP A 806 46.90 2.14 27.17
CA ASP A 806 46.27 1.21 26.24
C ASP A 806 45.56 1.96 25.09
N PRO A 807 45.97 1.77 23.82
CA PRO A 807 45.35 2.44 22.68
C PRO A 807 43.85 2.14 22.52
N ALA A 808 43.36 1.00 23.04
CA ALA A 808 41.93 0.69 23.02
C ALA A 808 41.12 1.73 23.81
N GLY A 809 41.72 2.40 24.80
CA GLY A 809 41.11 3.49 25.55
C GLY A 809 40.83 4.76 24.72
N LEU A 810 41.40 4.87 23.51
CA LEU A 810 41.12 5.97 22.58
C LEU A 810 39.84 5.77 21.78
N TRP A 811 39.37 4.53 21.64
CA TRP A 811 38.22 4.17 20.80
C TRP A 811 36.95 4.01 21.63
N ARG A 812 35.85 4.58 21.15
CA ARG A 812 34.55 4.48 21.81
C ARG A 812 33.42 4.32 20.81
N PHE A 813 32.62 3.27 20.97
CA PHE A 813 31.32 3.19 20.31
C PHE A 813 30.36 4.19 20.93
N THR A 814 29.65 4.93 20.09
CA THR A 814 28.72 5.97 20.52
C THR A 814 27.27 5.66 20.18
N ARG A 815 27.03 4.73 19.24
CA ARG A 815 25.69 4.24 18.86
C ARG A 815 25.75 2.76 18.46
N GLY A 816 24.63 2.07 18.71
CA GLY A 816 24.48 0.62 18.55
C GLY A 816 24.79 -0.17 19.82
N LYS A 817 24.24 -1.39 19.94
CA LYS A 817 24.42 -2.29 21.10
C LYS A 817 24.47 -3.76 20.68
N ASN A 818 24.74 -4.66 21.62
CA ASN A 818 24.75 -6.11 21.43
C ASN A 818 25.66 -6.60 20.29
N GLY A 819 26.84 -5.99 20.13
CA GLY A 819 27.79 -6.33 19.05
C GLY A 819 27.37 -5.85 17.66
N LYS A 820 26.32 -5.03 17.57
CA LYS A 820 25.81 -4.40 16.35
C LYS A 820 26.05 -2.89 16.42
N PHE A 821 27.33 -2.50 16.51
CA PHE A 821 27.73 -1.08 16.65
C PHE A 821 27.75 -0.38 15.30
N VAL A 822 27.22 0.84 15.25
CA VAL A 822 27.04 1.60 14.00
C VAL A 822 27.75 2.95 13.97
N ARG A 823 28.26 3.42 15.12
CA ARG A 823 29.03 4.66 15.21
C ARG A 823 30.14 4.57 16.23
N ALA A 824 31.30 5.10 15.91
CA ALA A 824 32.43 5.21 16.83
C ALA A 824 33.15 6.56 16.73
N VAL A 825 33.91 6.87 17.77
CA VAL A 825 34.81 8.01 17.83
C VAL A 825 36.17 7.56 18.35
N VAL A 826 37.24 8.11 17.77
CA VAL A 826 38.59 8.04 18.33
C VAL A 826 38.94 9.43 18.84
N GLU A 827 39.28 9.54 20.12
CA GLU A 827 39.69 10.79 20.78
C GLU A 827 40.61 10.50 21.96
N ALA A 828 41.59 11.37 22.22
CA ALA A 828 42.40 11.26 23.43
C ALA A 828 41.54 11.59 24.67
N PRO A 829 41.65 10.85 25.78
CA PRO A 829 40.94 11.17 27.01
C PRO A 829 41.22 12.59 27.48
N ALA A 830 40.23 13.23 28.11
CA ALA A 830 40.42 14.56 28.69
C ALA A 830 41.58 14.54 29.69
N GLY A 831 42.59 15.39 29.47
CA GLY A 831 43.78 15.48 30.32
C GLY A 831 44.94 14.55 29.94
N ALA A 832 44.85 13.79 28.84
CA ALA A 832 45.93 12.89 28.38
C ALA A 832 47.24 13.60 28.01
N GLY A 833 47.21 14.93 27.77
CA GLY A 833 48.41 15.71 27.49
C GLY A 833 49.00 15.55 26.08
N PHE A 834 48.37 14.74 25.22
CA PHE A 834 48.73 14.56 23.81
C PHE A 834 47.51 14.66 22.87
N THR A 835 47.78 14.89 21.59
CA THR A 835 46.77 14.82 20.50
C THR A 835 46.92 13.50 19.75
N LEU A 836 45.88 13.06 19.03
CA LEU A 836 45.96 11.83 18.25
C LEU A 836 47.11 11.82 17.22
N SER A 837 47.54 12.99 16.70
CA SER A 837 48.71 13.07 15.81
C SER A 837 50.05 12.61 16.40
N GLN A 838 50.12 12.41 17.72
CA GLN A 838 51.30 11.87 18.40
C GLN A 838 51.21 10.34 18.59
N VAL A 839 50.05 9.73 18.35
CA VAL A 839 49.87 8.27 18.36
C VAL A 839 50.51 7.69 17.11
N ASN A 840 51.27 6.61 17.26
CA ASN A 840 51.78 5.86 16.11
C ASN A 840 50.83 4.70 15.78
N ILE A 841 50.64 4.43 14.49
CA ILE A 841 50.06 3.20 13.98
C ILE A 841 51.06 2.61 12.97
N ASN A 842 51.47 1.36 13.15
CA ASN A 842 52.49 0.70 12.32
C ASN A 842 53.82 1.50 12.26
N ASN A 843 54.31 1.96 13.42
CA ASN A 843 55.53 2.77 13.57
C ASN A 843 55.50 4.12 12.80
N ARG A 844 54.31 4.62 12.45
CA ARG A 844 54.14 5.92 11.76
C ARG A 844 53.21 6.82 12.56
N PRO A 845 53.55 8.12 12.72
CA PRO A 845 52.67 9.05 13.40
C PRO A 845 51.35 9.18 12.65
N LEU A 846 50.26 9.34 13.40
CA LEU A 846 48.93 9.48 12.82
C LEU A 846 48.79 10.84 12.10
N ARG A 847 48.70 10.77 10.77
CA ARG A 847 48.52 11.92 9.88
C ARG A 847 47.18 11.92 9.19
N PHE A 848 46.50 10.79 9.08
CA PHE A 848 45.23 10.64 8.37
C PHE A 848 44.25 9.79 9.17
N GLY A 849 42.94 10.02 9.02
CA GLY A 849 41.91 9.14 9.58
C GLY A 849 41.96 7.75 8.94
N ALA A 850 42.29 7.70 7.66
CA ALA A 850 42.42 6.47 6.89
C ALA A 850 43.46 5.46 7.45
N GLN A 851 44.47 5.91 8.19
CA GLN A 851 45.42 5.02 8.91
C GLN A 851 44.72 4.20 10.01
N ILE A 852 43.69 4.77 10.65
CA ILE A 852 42.87 4.05 11.62
C ILE A 852 41.98 3.04 10.89
N VAL A 853 41.44 3.42 9.72
CA VAL A 853 40.53 2.59 8.93
C VAL A 853 41.19 1.27 8.47
N ASP A 854 42.49 1.27 8.19
CA ASP A 854 43.26 0.04 7.92
C ASP A 854 43.16 -1.03 9.00
N THR A 855 42.84 -0.61 10.23
CA THR A 855 42.74 -1.50 11.39
C THR A 855 41.29 -1.90 11.70
N ILE A 856 40.31 -1.39 10.95
CA ILE A 856 38.89 -1.64 11.17
C ILE A 856 38.43 -2.78 10.26
N THR A 857 37.77 -3.77 10.86
CA THR A 857 37.04 -4.82 10.15
C THR A 857 35.54 -4.54 10.24
N MET A 858 34.87 -4.52 9.09
CA MET A 858 33.41 -4.43 8.98
C MET A 858 32.80 -5.82 8.83
N LYS A 859 31.51 -5.95 9.15
CA LYS A 859 30.75 -7.17 8.91
C LYS A 859 29.29 -6.92 8.59
N LEU A 860 28.69 -7.94 8.00
CA LEU A 860 27.27 -8.26 8.09
C LEU A 860 27.09 -9.71 8.51
N THR A 861 25.87 -10.10 8.84
CA THR A 861 25.56 -11.47 9.28
C THR A 861 24.55 -12.11 8.32
N ALA A 862 24.98 -13.14 7.59
CA ALA A 862 24.10 -13.97 6.78
C ALA A 862 23.45 -15.07 7.64
N VAL A 863 22.24 -15.49 7.28
CA VAL A 863 21.52 -16.61 7.91
C VAL A 863 21.26 -17.66 6.85
N ALA A 864 21.77 -18.87 7.05
CA ALA A 864 21.46 -20.03 6.21
C ALA A 864 20.56 -21.00 6.97
N THR A 865 19.52 -21.52 6.32
CA THR A 865 18.57 -22.47 6.92
C THR A 865 18.09 -23.47 5.88
N ARG A 866 17.42 -24.55 6.31
CA ARG A 866 16.99 -25.67 5.48
C ARG A 866 18.18 -26.23 4.72
N ILE A 867 19.29 -26.41 5.44
CA ILE A 867 20.60 -26.74 4.90
C ILE A 867 20.53 -28.11 4.22
N GLY A 868 20.93 -28.17 2.95
CA GLY A 868 20.85 -29.38 2.13
C GLY A 868 19.47 -29.68 1.54
N GLN A 869 18.43 -28.89 1.85
CA GLN A 869 17.03 -29.20 1.53
C GLN A 869 16.50 -28.42 0.31
N SER A 870 17.11 -27.30 -0.05
CA SER A 870 16.66 -26.48 -1.17
C SER A 870 16.72 -27.27 -2.49
N MET A 871 15.61 -27.27 -3.24
CA MET A 871 15.46 -28.01 -4.51
C MET A 871 15.72 -27.13 -5.75
N VAL A 872 16.06 -25.85 -5.52
CA VAL A 872 16.35 -24.88 -6.59
C VAL A 872 17.55 -25.37 -7.40
N GLN A 873 17.36 -25.46 -8.71
CA GLN A 873 18.42 -25.89 -9.63
C GLN A 873 19.35 -24.72 -9.95
N PRO A 874 20.65 -24.96 -10.21
CA PRO A 874 21.55 -23.94 -10.72
C PRO A 874 21.00 -23.26 -11.97
N THR A 875 21.06 -21.93 -11.99
CA THR A 875 20.66 -21.11 -13.15
C THR A 875 21.79 -21.15 -14.19
N VAL A 876 21.47 -21.64 -15.39
CA VAL A 876 22.42 -21.69 -16.50
C VAL A 876 22.60 -20.29 -17.10
N GLY A 877 23.86 -19.90 -17.30
CA GLY A 877 24.23 -18.63 -17.90
C GLY A 877 24.27 -17.45 -16.92
N CYS A 878 24.92 -16.39 -17.37
CA CYS A 878 25.08 -15.14 -16.64
C CYS A 878 23.87 -14.22 -16.84
N ARG A 879 23.82 -13.17 -16.02
CA ARG A 879 22.85 -12.08 -16.14
C ARG A 879 23.00 -11.39 -17.51
N GLY A 880 21.88 -11.12 -18.17
CA GLY A 880 21.83 -10.48 -19.50
C GLY A 880 20.46 -10.64 -20.17
N GLN A 881 20.17 -9.80 -21.16
CA GLN A 881 18.87 -9.82 -21.86
C GLN A 881 18.62 -11.18 -22.53
N ILE A 882 17.60 -11.88 -22.05
CA ILE A 882 17.00 -13.00 -22.79
C ILE A 882 16.03 -12.36 -23.80
N GLY A 883 16.10 -12.76 -25.08
CA GLY A 883 15.42 -12.07 -26.19
C GLY A 883 13.93 -11.75 -25.96
N ALA A 884 13.59 -10.47 -26.22
CA ALA A 884 12.29 -9.83 -26.38
C ALA A 884 11.30 -9.81 -25.19
N GLY A 885 11.11 -8.61 -24.61
CA GLY A 885 9.98 -8.27 -23.73
C GLY A 885 10.26 -7.04 -22.84
N ALA A 886 10.25 -5.83 -23.40
CA ALA A 886 10.44 -4.61 -22.62
C ALA A 886 9.15 -4.24 -21.86
N GLY A 887 9.06 -4.65 -20.60
CA GLY A 887 8.05 -4.18 -19.65
C GLY A 887 8.47 -2.83 -19.06
N MET A 888 7.63 -1.79 -19.23
CA MET A 888 7.77 -0.54 -18.48
C MET A 888 6.95 -0.63 -17.19
N GLY A 889 7.64 -0.56 -16.05
CA GLY A 889 7.05 -0.66 -14.71
C GLY A 889 6.06 0.46 -14.40
N ALA A 890 5.12 0.15 -13.50
CA ALA A 890 4.12 1.09 -12.99
C ALA A 890 4.76 2.30 -12.26
N PRO A 891 4.08 3.46 -12.19
CA PRO A 891 4.55 4.57 -11.39
C PRO A 891 4.56 4.19 -9.91
N LEU A 892 5.75 4.24 -9.33
CA LEU A 892 6.04 3.93 -7.94
C LEU A 892 5.44 5.03 -7.03
N SER A 893 4.78 4.64 -5.94
CA SER A 893 4.44 5.52 -4.81
C SER A 893 5.68 6.23 -4.23
N SER A 894 5.50 7.20 -3.35
CA SER A 894 6.65 7.88 -2.70
C SER A 894 7.55 6.89 -1.95
N GLU A 895 6.96 5.94 -1.22
CA GLU A 895 7.72 4.89 -0.53
C GLU A 895 8.35 3.89 -1.50
N GLU A 896 7.69 3.56 -2.62
CA GLU A 896 8.29 2.69 -3.64
C GLU A 896 9.42 3.38 -4.42
N ARG A 897 9.35 4.70 -4.62
CA ARG A 897 10.45 5.49 -5.18
C ARG A 897 11.65 5.55 -4.24
N LEU A 898 11.39 5.66 -2.94
CA LEU A 898 12.42 5.56 -1.92
C LEU A 898 13.09 4.18 -1.95
N VAL A 899 12.30 3.09 -1.93
CA VAL A 899 12.79 1.71 -2.05
C VAL A 899 13.63 1.50 -3.32
N GLU A 900 13.15 1.96 -4.47
CA GLU A 900 13.90 1.88 -5.73
C GLU A 900 15.17 2.72 -5.75
N ARG A 901 15.15 3.91 -5.12
CA ARG A 901 16.36 4.74 -4.98
C ARG A 901 17.43 4.02 -4.17
N TRP A 902 17.08 3.35 -3.08
CA TRP A 902 18.03 2.61 -2.26
C TRP A 902 18.52 1.32 -2.94
N LEU A 903 17.65 0.61 -3.68
CA LEU A 903 18.04 -0.58 -4.44
C LEU A 903 18.99 -0.28 -5.62
N ARG A 904 18.91 0.91 -6.23
CA ARG A 904 19.75 1.32 -7.37
C ARG A 904 21.19 1.69 -7.00
N GLY A 905 21.54 1.75 -5.71
CA GLY A 905 22.89 2.08 -5.24
C GLY A 905 23.99 1.08 -5.61
N THR A 906 23.63 -0.13 -6.07
CA THR A 906 24.56 -1.20 -6.49
C THR A 906 25.08 -1.09 -7.93
N ARG A 907 24.60 -0.11 -8.72
CA ARG A 907 24.93 0.01 -10.15
C ARG A 907 25.94 1.10 -10.49
#